data_AF-A0A0K3A1X4-F1
#
_entry.id   AF-A0A0K3A1X4-F1
#
_cell.length_a   1.000
_cell.length_b   1.000
_cell.length_c   1.000
_cell.angle_alpha   90.00
_cell.angle_beta   90.00
_cell.angle_gamma   90.00
#
_symmetry.space_group_name_H-M   'P 1'
#
loop_
_entity.id
_entity.type
_entity.pdbx_description
1 polymer ?
#
loop_
_entity_poly.entity_id
_entity_poly.type
_entity_poly.pdbx_seq_one_letter_code
_entity_poly.pdbx_strand_id
1 'polypeptide(L)'
;MPAHALARRTEDAERALSTTGGEPSRDGALLTERLERRYHDRITGSFMIPGRAGRYAPLPDDVPAALVAALKARGIEQLYSHQAEAWDATQRGEHVAIVTPTASGKSLCYTLPVVAAAMTAQAKALYLFPTKALAQDQVAELLELNRAGELGVKAFTFDGDTPGDARQAIRLHGDIVVSNPDMLHQAILPHHTKWAQFFENLRYVVIDEIHTYRGVFGSHVTNVLRRLKRICAFYGVNPQFILCSATIGNPRAHAEALIEQRVHAITESGAPSGDKHVLLWNPPVVNADLGLRASARSQSNRIARIAIKSGLKTLVFAQTRLMVEVLTKYLKDIFDHDPRKPPRIRAYRGGYLPTERREAERAMRAGSIDGIVSTSALELGVDIGSLDVVVLNGYPGSVAATWQRFGRAGRRQQPSLGALVASSQPLDQYVVRHPDFFADASPEHARIAPDQPLILFDHIRCAAFELTFVAGEAFGQVDPAVFLEALAESEVVHQEGDRWEWIADSYPANAVSLRSVADGNFVVVDKTDGKQQIIAEVDYSAAALTLYEGAIHMVQSTPYQVEKLDWEGRKAYVTRTHVDYYTDSIDFTKLKVLDRFDGGAAGRGDSHHGEVHVVRRVAGYKKIRYYTHENIGYGPVTLPDQELHTTAVWWQLPQATLLKAFAAKQDALDGFLGAAYALHVVATVAVMADARDLQKAVGDGDGAWFAMADAKGRGQLRGGDTGEPVGVELQQFVPTVYLYDNFPGGVGLSEPLWQRQAELVQRARELVQRCDCVAGCPACVGPVLAAQEDSATTPKALALQVLRLLLDGAALDEETAAIDSELDALPEWSA
;
A
#
# COMPACT_ATOMS: atom_id res chain seq x y z
N MET A 1 6.95 -15.72 -41.43
CA MET A 1 8.01 -16.64 -40.94
C MET A 1 7.37 -17.70 -40.06
N PRO A 2 7.78 -18.98 -40.11
CA PRO A 2 7.27 -20.01 -39.21
C PRO A 2 7.58 -19.66 -37.74
N ALA A 3 6.66 -19.92 -36.81
CA ALA A 3 6.80 -19.58 -35.39
C ALA A 3 8.10 -20.10 -34.75
N HIS A 4 8.57 -21.27 -35.18
CA HIS A 4 9.82 -21.89 -34.74
C HIS A 4 11.08 -21.12 -35.18
N ALA A 5 11.08 -20.49 -36.36
CA ALA A 5 12.19 -19.66 -36.84
C ALA A 5 12.26 -18.31 -36.11
N LEU A 6 11.09 -17.76 -35.73
CA LEU A 6 10.99 -16.56 -34.90
C LEU A 6 11.48 -16.84 -33.46
N ALA A 7 11.08 -17.97 -32.88
CA ALA A 7 11.50 -18.41 -31.55
C ALA A 7 13.03 -18.59 -31.46
N ARG A 8 13.65 -19.30 -32.41
CA ARG A 8 15.11 -19.46 -32.47
C ARG A 8 15.85 -18.14 -32.64
N ARG A 9 15.40 -17.25 -33.55
CA ARG A 9 15.99 -15.89 -33.68
C ARG A 9 15.90 -15.08 -32.40
N THR A 10 14.82 -15.26 -31.63
CA THR A 10 14.62 -14.56 -30.36
C THR A 10 15.55 -15.12 -29.29
N GLU A 11 15.75 -16.44 -29.24
CA GLU A 11 16.70 -17.09 -28.34
C GLU A 11 18.16 -16.74 -28.66
N ASP A 12 18.55 -16.73 -29.92
CA ASP A 12 19.91 -16.34 -30.34
C ASP A 12 20.19 -14.86 -30.04
N ALA A 13 19.21 -13.98 -30.27
CA ALA A 13 19.32 -12.56 -29.92
C ALA A 13 19.40 -12.35 -28.40
N GLU A 14 18.63 -13.09 -27.61
CA GLU A 14 18.74 -13.04 -26.15
C GLU A 14 20.07 -13.57 -25.65
N ARG A 15 20.60 -14.64 -26.26
CA ARG A 15 21.90 -15.21 -25.91
C ARG A 15 23.04 -14.24 -26.22
N ALA A 16 22.95 -13.50 -27.34
CA ALA A 16 23.89 -12.45 -27.70
C ALA A 16 23.86 -11.29 -26.69
N LEU A 17 22.70 -10.96 -26.13
CA LEU A 17 22.56 -9.94 -25.08
C LEU A 17 23.03 -10.45 -23.71
N SER A 18 22.94 -11.75 -23.44
CA SER A 18 23.24 -12.31 -22.12
C SER A 18 24.68 -12.77 -21.91
N THR A 19 25.50 -12.82 -22.97
CA THR A 19 26.88 -13.35 -22.89
C THR A 19 27.93 -12.35 -23.42
N THR A 20 29.14 -12.40 -22.88
CA THR A 20 30.35 -11.69 -23.36
C THR A 20 31.43 -12.75 -23.56
N GLY A 21 31.92 -12.93 -24.79
CA GLY A 21 32.93 -13.97 -25.07
C GLY A 21 32.48 -15.40 -24.79
N GLY A 22 31.17 -15.66 -24.68
CA GLY A 22 30.59 -16.96 -24.32
C GLY A 22 30.25 -17.14 -22.84
N GLU A 23 30.66 -16.21 -21.96
CA GLU A 23 30.33 -16.23 -20.53
C GLU A 23 29.22 -15.24 -20.16
N PRO A 24 28.39 -15.52 -19.13
CA PRO A 24 27.31 -14.62 -18.72
C PRO A 24 27.83 -13.26 -18.22
N SER A 25 27.22 -12.17 -18.68
CA SER A 25 27.52 -10.81 -18.20
C SER A 25 26.95 -10.59 -16.80
N ARG A 26 27.81 -10.60 -15.78
CA ARG A 26 27.41 -10.46 -14.37
C ARG A 26 27.31 -9.00 -13.88
N ASP A 27 27.21 -8.04 -14.80
CA ASP A 27 27.14 -6.62 -14.48
C ASP A 27 25.81 -6.01 -14.96
N GLY A 28 25.09 -5.37 -14.03
CA GLY A 28 23.85 -4.65 -14.31
C GLY A 28 24.04 -3.45 -15.25
N ALA A 29 25.20 -2.79 -15.20
CA ALA A 29 25.53 -1.69 -16.11
C ALA A 29 25.64 -2.19 -17.56
N LEU A 30 26.37 -3.28 -17.78
CA LEU A 30 26.54 -3.87 -19.11
C LEU A 30 25.21 -4.40 -19.67
N LEU A 31 24.35 -4.97 -18.82
CA LEU A 31 23.00 -5.35 -19.23
C LEU A 31 22.17 -4.12 -19.67
N THR A 32 22.28 -3.02 -18.93
CA THR A 32 21.58 -1.76 -19.26
C THR A 32 21.98 -1.26 -20.64
N GLU A 33 23.27 -1.11 -20.91
CA GLU A 33 23.80 -0.64 -22.21
C GLU A 33 23.31 -1.52 -23.38
N ARG A 34 23.26 -2.84 -23.17
CA ARG A 34 22.79 -3.79 -24.18
C ARG A 34 21.30 -3.68 -24.44
N LEU A 35 20.50 -3.49 -23.38
CA LEU A 35 19.06 -3.28 -23.51
C LEU A 35 18.80 -1.96 -24.24
N GLU A 36 19.52 -0.89 -23.90
CA GLU A 36 19.45 0.41 -24.59
C GLU A 36 19.77 0.28 -26.07
N ARG A 37 20.92 -0.32 -26.42
CA ARG A 37 21.34 -0.45 -27.81
C ARG A 37 20.35 -1.26 -28.65
N ARG A 38 19.76 -2.31 -28.08
CA ARG A 38 18.87 -3.21 -28.82
C ARG A 38 17.42 -2.74 -28.86
N TYR A 39 16.94 -2.13 -27.79
CA TYR A 39 15.53 -1.80 -27.55
C TYR A 39 15.32 -0.31 -27.29
N HIS A 40 16.17 0.55 -27.86
CA HIS A 40 16.02 2.01 -27.78
C HIS A 40 14.61 2.51 -28.14
N ASP A 41 13.91 1.81 -29.04
CA ASP A 41 12.53 2.09 -29.47
C ASP A 41 11.48 1.88 -28.36
N ARG A 42 11.87 1.26 -27.24
CA ARG A 42 11.01 0.90 -26.11
C ARG A 42 11.41 1.59 -24.82
N ILE A 43 12.50 2.37 -24.84
CA ILE A 43 13.02 3.04 -23.65
C ILE A 43 12.73 4.52 -23.81
N THR A 44 11.88 5.05 -22.95
CA THR A 44 11.45 6.46 -22.98
C THR A 44 12.22 7.32 -21.97
N GLY A 45 12.91 6.68 -21.03
CA GLY A 45 13.80 7.34 -20.08
C GLY A 45 14.89 6.37 -19.64
N SER A 46 16.13 6.86 -19.58
CA SER A 46 17.26 6.15 -19.00
C SER A 46 18.14 7.14 -18.25
N PHE A 47 18.46 6.80 -17.01
CA PHE A 47 19.34 7.60 -16.18
C PHE A 47 20.03 6.72 -15.13
N MET A 48 21.09 7.26 -14.53
CA MET A 48 21.89 6.58 -13.52
C MET A 48 21.97 7.42 -12.25
N ILE A 49 21.76 6.78 -11.11
CA ILE A 49 22.09 7.35 -9.80
C ILE A 49 23.50 6.88 -9.45
N PRO A 50 24.47 7.81 -9.26
CA PRO A 50 25.84 7.43 -8.96
C PRO A 50 25.94 6.75 -7.59
N GLY A 51 26.80 5.73 -7.53
CA GLY A 51 27.20 5.07 -6.31
C GLY A 51 27.94 6.02 -5.35
N ARG A 52 28.10 5.58 -4.11
CA ARG A 52 28.78 6.34 -3.05
C ARG A 52 29.73 5.44 -2.29
N ALA A 53 30.91 5.96 -1.96
CA ALA A 53 31.82 5.30 -1.04
C ALA A 53 31.25 5.33 0.38
N GLY A 54 31.57 4.30 1.17
CA GLY A 54 31.15 4.24 2.57
C GLY A 54 31.84 5.32 3.41
N ARG A 55 31.08 5.97 4.29
CA ARG A 55 31.57 6.89 5.33
C ARG A 55 31.50 6.15 6.65
N TYR A 56 32.65 5.99 7.29
CA TYR A 56 32.83 5.15 8.48
C TYR A 56 33.27 5.96 9.69
N ALA A 57 32.95 5.45 10.87
CA ALA A 57 33.38 5.92 12.18
C ALA A 57 33.89 4.72 13.01
N PRO A 58 34.82 4.92 13.95
CA PRO A 58 35.27 3.84 14.84
C PRO A 58 34.10 3.32 15.70
N LEU A 59 34.24 2.08 16.20
CA LEU A 59 33.35 1.57 17.24
C LEU A 59 33.54 2.41 18.51
N PRO A 60 32.46 2.91 19.15
CA PRO A 60 32.57 3.72 20.36
C PRO A 60 33.18 2.95 21.54
N ASP A 61 34.01 3.61 22.33
CA ASP A 61 34.74 3.00 23.46
C ASP A 61 33.83 2.57 24.62
N ASP A 62 32.63 3.15 24.70
CA ASP A 62 31.62 2.86 25.73
C ASP A 62 30.71 1.67 25.37
N VAL A 63 30.87 1.06 24.19
CA VAL A 63 30.19 -0.19 23.83
C VAL A 63 30.79 -1.36 24.62
N PRO A 64 29.97 -2.25 25.23
CA PRO A 64 30.49 -3.40 25.98
C PRO A 64 31.44 -4.27 25.14
N ALA A 65 32.57 -4.68 25.73
CA ALA A 65 33.62 -5.42 25.02
C ALA A 65 33.13 -6.72 24.36
N ALA A 66 32.21 -7.45 25.00
CA ALA A 66 31.60 -8.66 24.43
C ALA A 66 30.73 -8.34 23.19
N LEU A 67 30.05 -7.20 23.18
CA LEU A 67 29.27 -6.73 22.03
C LEU A 67 30.19 -6.29 20.89
N VAL A 68 31.30 -5.60 21.19
CA VAL A 68 32.36 -5.29 20.21
C VAL A 68 32.91 -6.56 19.56
N ALA A 69 33.23 -7.58 20.37
CA ALA A 69 33.70 -8.87 19.87
C ALA A 69 32.66 -9.56 18.97
N ALA A 70 31.39 -9.54 19.35
CA ALA A 70 30.29 -10.08 18.55
C ALA A 70 30.14 -9.37 17.19
N LEU A 71 30.24 -8.04 17.17
CA LEU A 71 30.17 -7.25 15.94
C LEU A 71 31.33 -7.58 14.99
N LYS A 72 32.56 -7.67 15.52
CA LYS A 72 33.75 -8.06 14.73
C LYS A 72 33.64 -9.48 14.20
N ALA A 73 33.15 -10.42 15.01
CA ALA A 73 32.89 -11.80 14.56
C ALA A 73 31.87 -11.86 13.40
N ARG A 74 30.96 -10.88 13.31
CA ARG A 74 30.01 -10.70 12.19
C ARG A 74 30.56 -9.82 11.06
N GLY A 75 31.84 -9.44 11.10
CA GLY A 75 32.52 -8.65 10.07
C GLY A 75 32.30 -7.14 10.16
N ILE A 76 31.81 -6.63 11.29
CA ILE A 76 31.59 -5.20 11.53
C ILE A 76 32.76 -4.65 12.35
N GLU A 77 33.78 -4.13 11.67
CA GLU A 77 34.97 -3.53 12.28
C GLU A 77 34.79 -2.04 12.60
N GLN A 78 33.92 -1.36 11.84
CA GLN A 78 33.62 0.06 11.95
C GLN A 78 32.12 0.28 11.75
N LEU A 79 31.60 1.36 12.33
CA LEU A 79 30.22 1.79 12.11
C LEU A 79 30.13 2.67 10.86
N TYR A 80 29.00 2.64 10.17
CA TYR A 80 28.69 3.72 9.24
C TYR A 80 28.44 5.02 9.99
N SER A 81 28.69 6.18 9.35
CA SER A 81 28.55 7.49 9.99
C SER A 81 27.19 7.70 10.68
N HIS A 82 26.10 7.28 10.03
CA HIS A 82 24.73 7.37 10.56
C HIS A 82 24.44 6.41 11.72
N GLN A 83 25.16 5.28 11.81
CA GLN A 83 25.05 4.35 12.94
C GLN A 83 25.77 4.91 14.17
N ALA A 84 26.94 5.53 13.97
CA ALA A 84 27.65 6.24 15.04
C ALA A 84 26.85 7.47 15.53
N GLU A 85 26.28 8.25 14.61
CA GLU A 85 25.40 9.37 14.97
C GLU A 85 24.17 8.91 15.76
N ALA A 86 23.57 7.77 15.37
CA ALA A 86 22.46 7.18 16.12
C ALA A 86 22.88 6.77 17.53
N TRP A 87 24.06 6.14 17.69
CA TRP A 87 24.63 5.82 19.00
C TRP A 87 24.77 7.09 19.85
N ASP A 88 25.45 8.11 19.35
CA ASP A 88 25.70 9.35 20.09
C ASP A 88 24.40 10.06 20.50
N ALA A 89 23.42 10.12 19.61
CA ALA A 89 22.10 10.70 19.91
C ALA A 89 21.37 9.89 20.98
N THR A 90 21.44 8.56 20.91
CA THR A 90 20.81 7.72 21.93
C THR A 90 21.45 7.87 23.31
N GLN A 91 22.78 8.00 23.38
CA GLN A 91 23.52 8.23 24.63
C GLN A 91 23.21 9.60 25.26
N ARG A 92 22.83 10.61 24.46
CA ARG A 92 22.32 11.91 24.95
C ARG A 92 20.87 11.86 25.45
N GLY A 93 20.19 10.73 25.32
CA GLY A 93 18.78 10.57 25.71
C GLY A 93 17.79 11.16 24.69
N GLU A 94 18.22 11.46 23.47
CA GLU A 94 17.37 12.03 22.42
C GLU A 94 16.52 10.94 21.74
N HIS A 95 15.26 11.24 21.42
CA HIS A 95 14.51 10.38 20.49
C HIS A 95 15.12 10.50 19.09
N VAL A 96 15.26 9.38 18.39
CA VAL A 96 15.98 9.35 17.10
C VAL A 96 15.05 8.87 15.99
N ALA A 97 15.09 9.52 14.82
CA ALA A 97 14.42 9.06 13.61
C ALA A 97 15.46 8.79 12.51
N ILE A 98 15.75 7.52 12.24
CA ILE A 98 16.69 7.07 11.21
C ILE A 98 15.96 6.89 9.88
N VAL A 99 16.19 7.79 8.94
CA VAL A 99 15.58 7.75 7.60
C VAL A 99 16.67 7.63 6.55
N THR A 100 17.09 6.40 6.32
CA THR A 100 18.11 6.06 5.32
C THR A 100 17.59 4.98 4.37
N PRO A 101 18.19 4.82 3.17
CA PRO A 101 17.74 3.85 2.17
C PRO A 101 17.67 2.41 2.69
N THR A 102 16.97 1.53 1.97
CA THR A 102 16.98 0.09 2.26
C THR A 102 18.40 -0.47 2.19
N ALA A 103 18.70 -1.47 3.04
CA ALA A 103 20.02 -2.10 3.14
C ALA A 103 21.19 -1.16 3.54
N SER A 104 20.92 -0.03 4.19
CA SER A 104 21.95 0.86 4.77
C SER A 104 22.50 0.40 6.13
N GLY A 105 21.92 -0.63 6.73
CA GLY A 105 22.28 -1.06 8.09
C GLY A 105 21.51 -0.34 9.21
N LYS A 106 20.29 0.14 8.94
CA LYS A 106 19.38 0.74 9.95
C LYS A 106 19.24 -0.12 11.20
N SER A 107 19.17 -1.45 11.05
CA SER A 107 18.94 -2.35 12.17
C SER A 107 19.98 -2.22 13.29
N LEU A 108 21.23 -1.93 12.93
CA LEU A 108 22.28 -1.71 13.91
C LEU A 108 22.11 -0.40 14.69
N CYS A 109 21.47 0.62 14.11
CA CYS A 109 21.25 1.92 14.75
C CYS A 109 20.42 1.79 16.04
N TYR A 110 19.45 0.88 16.09
CA TYR A 110 18.69 0.60 17.31
C TYR A 110 19.20 -0.64 18.06
N THR A 111 19.74 -1.64 17.37
CA THR A 111 20.23 -2.87 18.03
C THR A 111 21.41 -2.57 18.94
N LEU A 112 22.34 -1.71 18.50
CA LEU A 112 23.54 -1.38 19.27
C LEU A 112 23.20 -0.74 20.65
N PRO A 113 22.44 0.37 20.74
CA PRO A 113 22.10 0.98 22.03
C PRO A 113 21.19 0.09 22.90
N VAL A 114 20.26 -0.65 22.30
CA VAL A 114 19.35 -1.53 23.04
C VAL A 114 20.08 -2.70 23.68
N VAL A 115 20.89 -3.43 22.89
CA VAL A 115 21.64 -4.60 23.40
C VAL A 115 22.65 -4.15 24.44
N ALA A 116 23.34 -3.03 24.23
CA ALA A 116 24.27 -2.48 25.21
C ALA A 116 23.56 -2.21 26.56
N ALA A 117 22.40 -1.54 26.54
CA ALA A 117 21.66 -1.25 27.76
C ALA A 117 21.03 -2.48 28.42
N ALA A 118 20.59 -3.47 27.64
CA ALA A 118 20.09 -4.74 28.17
C ALA A 118 21.20 -5.49 28.92
N MET A 119 22.44 -5.45 28.40
CA MET A 119 23.60 -6.07 29.04
C MET A 119 24.07 -5.32 30.30
N THR A 120 24.13 -3.99 30.27
CA THR A 120 24.76 -3.21 31.35
C THR A 120 23.78 -2.77 32.44
N ALA A 121 22.52 -2.56 32.09
CA ALA A 121 21.51 -1.99 32.99
C ALA A 121 20.26 -2.87 33.14
N GLN A 122 20.27 -4.08 32.57
CA GLN A 122 19.09 -4.97 32.53
C GLN A 122 17.84 -4.29 31.95
N ALA A 123 18.06 -3.29 31.09
CA ALA A 123 16.98 -2.51 30.50
C ALA A 123 16.12 -3.36 29.56
N LYS A 124 14.82 -3.04 29.53
CA LYS A 124 13.85 -3.67 28.63
C LYS A 124 13.61 -2.82 27.39
N ALA A 125 13.28 -3.48 26.28
CA ALA A 125 12.94 -2.82 25.03
C ALA A 125 11.74 -3.45 24.34
N LEU A 126 10.85 -2.60 23.81
CA LEU A 126 9.71 -2.98 22.98
C LEU A 126 10.00 -2.61 21.53
N TYR A 127 9.95 -3.57 20.62
CA TYR A 127 10.12 -3.35 19.20
C TYR A 127 8.77 -3.50 18.50
N LEU A 128 8.35 -2.50 17.71
CA LEU A 128 7.13 -2.50 16.94
C LEU A 128 7.46 -2.59 15.46
N PHE A 129 7.04 -3.70 14.83
CA PHE A 129 7.19 -3.94 13.40
C PHE A 129 5.83 -3.96 12.70
N PRO A 130 5.73 -3.54 11.43
CA PRO A 130 4.47 -3.53 10.72
C PRO A 130 3.98 -4.93 10.31
N THR A 131 4.87 -5.94 10.31
CA THR A 131 4.55 -7.31 9.93
C THR A 131 5.25 -8.34 10.82
N LYS A 132 4.61 -9.49 11.01
CA LYS A 132 5.17 -10.63 11.77
C LYS A 132 6.45 -11.19 11.16
N ALA A 133 6.59 -11.16 9.83
CA ALA A 133 7.77 -11.68 9.14
C ALA A 133 9.04 -10.89 9.52
N LEU A 134 8.95 -9.55 9.50
CA LEU A 134 10.06 -8.69 9.90
C LEU A 134 10.40 -8.86 11.39
N ALA A 135 9.38 -8.99 12.25
CA ALA A 135 9.58 -9.23 13.67
C ALA A 135 10.41 -10.52 13.93
N GLN A 136 10.09 -11.60 13.20
CA GLN A 136 10.81 -12.87 13.30
C GLN A 136 12.25 -12.77 12.77
N ASP A 137 12.46 -12.11 11.62
CA ASP A 137 13.80 -11.86 11.06
C ASP A 137 14.66 -11.07 12.03
N GLN A 138 14.10 -10.04 12.67
CA GLN A 138 14.80 -9.22 13.65
C GLN A 138 15.22 -10.04 14.89
N VAL A 139 14.33 -10.91 15.40
CA VAL A 139 14.67 -11.80 16.52
C VAL A 139 15.75 -12.79 16.12
N ALA A 140 15.69 -13.37 14.92
CA ALA A 140 16.72 -14.28 14.43
C ALA A 140 18.10 -13.59 14.36
N GLU A 141 18.15 -12.35 13.88
CA GLU A 141 19.39 -11.56 13.83
C GLU A 141 19.93 -11.23 15.23
N LEU A 142 19.06 -10.88 16.17
CA LEU A 142 19.44 -10.65 17.57
C LEU A 142 20.01 -11.91 18.22
N LEU A 143 19.41 -13.08 17.96
CA LEU A 143 19.89 -14.36 18.47
C LEU A 143 21.24 -14.76 17.86
N GLU A 144 21.48 -14.45 16.59
CA GLU A 144 22.80 -14.64 15.97
C GLU A 144 23.87 -13.75 16.61
N LEU A 145 23.57 -12.47 16.81
CA LEU A 145 24.48 -11.55 17.51
C LEU A 145 24.73 -12.01 18.96
N ASN A 146 23.69 -12.44 19.65
CA ASN A 146 23.76 -12.96 21.01
C ASN A 146 24.67 -14.19 21.10
N ARG A 147 24.58 -15.13 20.14
CA ARG A 147 25.47 -16.30 20.07
C ARG A 147 26.91 -15.93 19.73
N ALA A 148 27.14 -14.91 18.91
CA ALA A 148 28.48 -14.52 18.46
C ALA A 148 29.36 -13.94 19.59
N GLY A 149 28.75 -13.38 20.64
CA GLY A 149 29.49 -12.84 21.80
C GLY A 149 28.99 -13.30 23.16
N GLU A 150 28.17 -14.35 23.22
CA GLU A 150 27.55 -14.87 24.45
C GLU A 150 26.91 -13.77 25.31
N LEU A 151 26.14 -12.87 24.69
CA LEU A 151 25.72 -11.61 25.31
C LEU A 151 24.68 -11.77 26.42
N GLY A 152 24.03 -12.92 26.52
CA GLY A 152 23.03 -13.24 27.55
C GLY A 152 21.66 -12.57 27.36
N VAL A 153 21.43 -11.88 26.24
CA VAL A 153 20.19 -11.11 26.00
C VAL A 153 19.06 -12.02 25.52
N LYS A 154 17.86 -11.88 26.12
CA LYS A 154 16.68 -12.69 25.81
C LYS A 154 15.70 -11.92 24.92
N ALA A 155 15.72 -12.20 23.62
CA ALA A 155 14.83 -11.60 22.64
C ALA A 155 13.74 -12.58 22.18
N PHE A 156 12.47 -12.13 22.16
CA PHE A 156 11.33 -12.95 21.74
C PHE A 156 10.31 -12.17 20.93
N THR A 157 9.62 -12.86 20.02
CA THR A 157 8.42 -12.31 19.37
C THR A 157 7.19 -12.51 20.25
N PHE A 158 6.34 -11.49 20.35
CA PHE A 158 5.03 -11.56 21.00
C PHE A 158 3.95 -11.07 20.03
N ASP A 159 3.26 -12.00 19.39
CA ASP A 159 2.21 -11.73 18.42
C ASP A 159 1.04 -12.74 18.50
N GLY A 160 0.09 -12.63 17.57
CA GLY A 160 -1.07 -13.52 17.50
C GLY A 160 -0.70 -15.01 17.31
N ASP A 161 0.50 -15.31 16.78
CA ASP A 161 0.96 -16.68 16.52
C ASP A 161 1.74 -17.26 17.71
N THR A 162 1.99 -16.45 18.74
CA THR A 162 2.75 -16.85 19.93
C THR A 162 1.92 -17.78 20.82
N PRO A 163 2.38 -19.03 21.08
CA PRO A 163 1.68 -20.01 21.92
C PRO A 163 1.39 -19.50 23.34
N GLY A 164 0.27 -19.94 23.93
CA GLY A 164 -0.23 -19.41 25.21
C GLY A 164 0.73 -19.60 26.40
N ASP A 165 1.43 -20.73 26.46
CA ASP A 165 2.48 -21.03 27.44
C ASP A 165 3.72 -20.15 27.26
N ALA A 166 4.16 -19.95 26.01
CA ALA A 166 5.27 -19.07 25.67
C ALA A 166 4.98 -17.61 26.06
N ARG A 167 3.73 -17.14 25.91
CA ARG A 167 3.33 -15.77 26.30
C ARG A 167 3.64 -15.47 27.76
N GLN A 168 3.45 -16.43 28.67
CA GLN A 168 3.75 -16.21 30.10
C GLN A 168 5.26 -16.08 30.34
N ALA A 169 6.06 -16.96 29.75
CA ALA A 169 7.52 -16.91 29.88
C ALA A 169 8.11 -15.61 29.30
N ILE A 170 7.61 -15.16 28.15
CA ILE A 170 8.08 -13.93 27.49
C ILE A 170 7.83 -12.70 28.37
N ARG A 171 6.66 -12.60 29.01
CA ARG A 171 6.34 -11.48 29.93
C ARG A 171 7.31 -11.36 31.09
N LEU A 172 7.74 -12.48 31.65
CA LEU A 172 8.59 -12.53 32.85
C LEU A 172 10.08 -12.43 32.54
N HIS A 173 10.50 -12.90 31.37
CA HIS A 173 11.92 -13.13 31.08
C HIS A 173 12.43 -12.42 29.83
N GLY A 174 11.57 -11.83 29.00
CA GLY A 174 12.00 -11.10 27.81
C GLY A 174 12.76 -9.83 28.18
N ASP A 175 13.94 -9.62 27.59
CA ASP A 175 14.68 -8.36 27.62
C ASP A 175 14.25 -7.48 26.45
N ILE A 176 14.12 -8.10 25.27
CA ILE A 176 13.65 -7.45 24.04
C ILE A 176 12.38 -8.19 23.58
N VAL A 177 11.26 -7.47 23.55
CA VAL A 177 9.98 -8.01 23.09
C VAL A 177 9.65 -7.38 21.74
N VAL A 178 9.58 -8.21 20.71
CA VAL A 178 9.27 -7.78 19.34
C VAL A 178 7.82 -8.10 19.02
N SER A 179 7.03 -7.07 18.72
CA SER A 179 5.59 -7.14 18.52
C SER A 179 5.15 -6.27 17.33
N ASN A 180 3.86 -6.01 17.22
CA ASN A 180 3.26 -5.13 16.24
C ASN A 180 2.22 -4.21 16.92
N PRO A 181 1.82 -3.09 16.30
CA PRO A 181 0.86 -2.17 16.91
C PRO A 181 -0.48 -2.83 17.26
N ASP A 182 -0.94 -3.77 16.43
CA ASP A 182 -2.20 -4.50 16.63
C ASP A 182 -2.16 -5.32 17.94
N MET A 183 -1.07 -6.02 18.22
CA MET A 183 -0.87 -6.80 19.44
C MET A 183 -0.57 -5.94 20.66
N LEU A 184 0.09 -4.80 20.46
CA LEU A 184 0.24 -3.79 21.51
C LEU A 184 -1.14 -3.32 21.98
N HIS A 185 -2.03 -2.97 21.02
CA HIS A 185 -3.40 -2.54 21.26
C HIS A 185 -4.29 -3.61 21.88
N GLN A 186 -4.28 -4.84 21.35
CA GLN A 186 -5.23 -5.89 21.72
C GLN A 186 -4.83 -6.72 22.93
N ALA A 187 -3.54 -6.80 23.30
CA ALA A 187 -3.08 -7.79 24.28
C ALA A 187 -2.01 -7.32 25.27
N ILE A 188 -1.22 -6.28 24.96
CA ILE A 188 -0.17 -5.80 25.85
C ILE A 188 -0.72 -4.68 26.74
N LEU A 189 -1.21 -3.59 26.15
CA LEU A 189 -1.67 -2.41 26.92
C LEU A 189 -2.89 -2.72 27.81
N PRO A 190 -3.96 -3.40 27.35
CA PRO A 190 -5.12 -3.71 28.20
C PRO A 190 -4.82 -4.72 29.31
N HIS A 191 -3.65 -5.34 29.28
CA HIS A 191 -3.19 -6.30 30.28
C HIS A 191 -1.86 -5.86 30.91
N HIS A 192 -1.60 -4.55 30.96
CA HIS A 192 -0.34 -3.99 31.44
C HIS A 192 0.07 -4.49 32.84
N THR A 193 -0.89 -4.83 33.71
CA THR A 193 -0.64 -5.45 35.02
C THR A 193 0.13 -6.78 34.93
N LYS A 194 -0.09 -7.57 33.87
CA LYS A 194 0.69 -8.80 33.60
C LYS A 194 2.10 -8.52 33.06
N TRP A 195 2.36 -7.27 32.69
CA TRP A 195 3.61 -6.76 32.12
C TRP A 195 4.32 -5.77 33.07
N ALA A 196 3.89 -5.65 34.34
CA ALA A 196 4.40 -4.64 35.27
C ALA A 196 5.93 -4.58 35.32
N GLN A 197 6.59 -5.72 35.56
CA GLN A 197 8.05 -5.81 35.60
C GLN A 197 8.72 -5.37 34.29
N PHE A 198 8.09 -5.64 33.15
CA PHE A 198 8.60 -5.22 31.84
C PHE A 198 8.48 -3.69 31.69
N PHE A 199 7.33 -3.11 32.03
CA PHE A 199 7.10 -1.67 31.95
C PHE A 199 7.96 -0.88 32.94
N GLU A 200 8.14 -1.34 34.18
CA GLU A 200 9.00 -0.70 35.19
C GLU A 200 10.46 -0.54 34.74
N ASN A 201 10.90 -1.34 33.77
CA ASN A 201 12.28 -1.34 33.27
C ASN A 201 12.37 -0.99 31.77
N LEU A 202 11.27 -0.53 31.16
CA LEU A 202 11.22 -0.21 29.73
C LEU A 202 12.01 1.08 29.46
N ARG A 203 13.14 0.93 28.77
CA ARG A 203 14.01 2.05 28.40
C ARG A 203 13.86 2.47 26.95
N TYR A 204 13.63 1.52 26.04
CA TYR A 204 13.57 1.79 24.61
C TYR A 204 12.28 1.29 23.97
N VAL A 205 11.72 2.11 23.09
CA VAL A 205 10.67 1.71 22.15
C VAL A 205 11.18 1.91 20.73
N VAL A 206 11.41 0.82 20.01
CA VAL A 206 11.83 0.84 18.61
C VAL A 206 10.60 0.73 17.72
N ILE A 207 10.47 1.61 16.73
CA ILE A 207 9.37 1.61 15.78
C ILE A 207 9.95 1.55 14.37
N ASP A 208 9.82 0.40 13.70
CA ASP A 208 10.37 0.21 12.36
C ASP A 208 9.35 0.53 11.26
N GLU A 209 9.86 0.90 10.08
CA GLU A 209 9.10 1.27 8.89
C GLU A 209 7.97 2.29 9.13
N ILE A 210 8.28 3.40 9.82
CA ILE A 210 7.26 4.38 10.26
C ILE A 210 6.48 5.04 9.12
N HIS A 211 6.99 5.01 7.90
CA HIS A 211 6.26 5.43 6.70
C HIS A 211 5.01 4.60 6.42
N THR A 212 4.90 3.40 6.98
CA THR A 212 3.70 2.55 6.90
C THR A 212 2.61 3.02 7.86
N TYR A 213 2.97 3.70 8.95
CA TYR A 213 2.06 4.25 9.96
C TYR A 213 1.59 5.65 9.53
N ARG A 214 0.79 5.72 8.48
CA ARG A 214 0.22 6.96 7.93
C ARG A 214 -1.27 6.81 7.66
N GLY A 215 -1.94 7.91 7.33
CA GLY A 215 -3.39 7.95 7.14
C GLY A 215 -4.13 7.55 8.42
N VAL A 216 -5.30 6.94 8.26
CA VAL A 216 -6.14 6.45 9.36
C VAL A 216 -5.38 5.45 10.24
N PHE A 217 -4.62 4.54 9.63
CA PHE A 217 -3.82 3.57 10.40
C PHE A 217 -2.76 4.27 11.28
N GLY A 218 -2.05 5.27 10.75
CA GLY A 218 -1.10 6.07 11.52
C GLY A 218 -1.77 6.87 12.65
N SER A 219 -2.99 7.38 12.43
CA SER A 219 -3.79 8.02 13.47
C SER A 219 -4.13 7.07 14.62
N HIS A 220 -4.53 5.82 14.31
CA HIS A 220 -4.75 4.80 15.34
C HIS A 220 -3.45 4.48 16.09
N VAL A 221 -2.34 4.27 15.38
CA VAL A 221 -1.04 3.95 16.01
C VAL A 221 -0.58 5.06 16.95
N THR A 222 -0.76 6.33 16.57
CA THR A 222 -0.42 7.48 17.43
C THR A 222 -1.18 7.44 18.76
N ASN A 223 -2.48 7.11 18.73
CA ASN A 223 -3.27 6.97 19.94
C ASN A 223 -2.90 5.71 20.76
N VAL A 224 -2.49 4.62 20.12
CA VAL A 224 -1.87 3.48 20.81
C VAL A 224 -0.59 3.90 21.51
N LEU A 225 0.23 4.77 20.90
CA LEU A 225 1.44 5.31 21.51
C LEU A 225 1.13 6.29 22.67
N ARG A 226 0.03 7.06 22.60
CA ARG A 226 -0.46 7.86 23.74
C ARG A 226 -0.78 6.97 24.95
N ARG A 227 -1.53 5.88 24.73
CA ARG A 227 -1.82 4.87 25.76
C ARG A 227 -0.55 4.22 26.32
N LEU A 228 0.39 3.85 25.45
CA LEU A 228 1.69 3.32 25.87
C LEU A 228 2.44 4.32 26.77
N LYS A 229 2.54 5.59 26.37
CA LYS A 229 3.18 6.65 27.16
C LYS A 229 2.51 6.83 28.52
N ARG A 230 1.18 6.79 28.57
CA ARG A 230 0.40 6.87 29.81
C ARG A 230 0.66 5.70 30.76
N ILE A 231 0.66 4.48 30.24
CA ILE A 231 1.01 3.27 31.02
C ILE A 231 2.46 3.33 31.50
N CYS A 232 3.39 3.77 30.65
CA CYS A 232 4.79 3.96 31.03
C CYS A 232 4.92 4.97 32.19
N ALA A 233 4.23 6.11 32.11
CA ALA A 233 4.22 7.12 33.16
C ALA A 233 3.65 6.58 34.49
N PHE A 234 2.60 5.74 34.43
CA PHE A 234 2.06 5.05 35.60
C PHE A 234 3.09 4.15 36.30
N TYR A 235 3.94 3.44 35.53
CA TYR A 235 5.06 2.65 36.05
C TYR A 235 6.32 3.47 36.35
N GLY A 236 6.25 4.81 36.27
CA GLY A 236 7.37 5.71 36.58
C GLY A 236 8.47 5.76 35.54
N VAL A 237 8.22 5.31 34.31
CA VAL A 237 9.20 5.29 33.22
C VAL A 237 8.81 6.23 32.07
N ASN A 238 9.82 6.79 31.40
CA ASN A 238 9.65 7.55 30.17
C ASN A 238 10.61 6.99 29.11
N PRO A 239 10.16 6.05 28.27
CA PRO A 239 11.06 5.36 27.34
C PRO A 239 11.54 6.27 26.21
N GLN A 240 12.72 5.98 25.71
CA GLN A 240 13.32 6.63 24.57
C GLN A 240 12.89 5.94 23.26
N PHE A 241 12.29 6.71 22.35
CA PHE A 241 11.88 6.23 21.03
C PHE A 241 13.02 6.23 20.02
N ILE A 242 13.17 5.13 19.28
CA ILE A 242 14.05 5.01 18.10
C ILE A 242 13.20 4.57 16.91
N LEU A 243 13.00 5.48 15.97
CA LEU A 243 12.13 5.30 14.81
C LEU A 243 12.97 5.04 13.56
N CYS A 244 12.54 4.11 12.71
CA CYS A 244 13.21 3.80 11.46
C CYS A 244 12.25 3.94 10.27
N SER A 245 12.74 4.47 9.16
CA SER A 245 11.98 4.57 7.91
C SER A 245 12.85 4.41 6.68
N ALA A 246 12.26 3.91 5.60
CA ALA A 246 12.69 4.25 4.25
C ALA A 246 12.41 5.73 3.93
N THR A 247 13.00 6.24 2.84
CA THR A 247 12.89 7.64 2.43
C THR A 247 11.43 8.08 2.25
N ILE A 248 11.05 9.14 2.96
CA ILE A 248 9.77 9.87 2.86
C ILE A 248 10.04 11.37 2.80
N GLY A 249 9.10 12.16 2.29
CA GLY A 249 9.34 13.59 2.08
C GLY A 249 9.39 14.43 3.36
N ASN A 250 8.80 13.97 4.46
CA ASN A 250 8.69 14.69 5.72
C ASN A 250 9.09 13.85 6.96
N PRO A 251 10.30 13.26 7.00
CA PRO A 251 10.65 12.23 7.96
C PRO A 251 10.59 12.69 9.41
N ARG A 252 11.16 13.87 9.69
CA ARG A 252 11.15 14.47 11.02
C ARG A 252 9.73 14.79 11.47
N ALA A 253 8.98 15.53 10.66
CA ALA A 253 7.61 15.94 11.00
C ALA A 253 6.69 14.74 11.24
N HIS A 254 6.82 13.68 10.43
CA HIS A 254 6.04 12.46 10.60
C HIS A 254 6.40 11.72 11.90
N ALA A 255 7.70 11.57 12.19
CA ALA A 255 8.16 10.96 13.43
C ALA A 255 7.72 11.76 14.67
N GLU A 256 7.88 13.08 14.66
CA GLU A 256 7.43 13.97 15.74
C GLU A 256 5.91 13.91 15.90
N ALA A 257 5.13 13.80 14.82
CA ALA A 257 3.68 13.65 14.89
C ALA A 257 3.25 12.30 15.49
N LEU A 258 3.94 11.19 15.17
CA LEU A 258 3.63 9.86 15.69
C LEU A 258 3.86 9.74 17.21
N ILE A 259 4.95 10.33 17.73
CA ILE A 259 5.29 10.22 19.16
C ILE A 259 4.94 11.47 19.97
N GLU A 260 4.59 12.57 19.31
CA GLU A 260 4.28 13.89 19.89
C GLU A 260 5.43 14.50 20.71
N GLN A 261 6.66 14.21 20.31
CA GLN A 261 7.89 14.64 20.96
C GLN A 261 8.95 14.96 19.91
N ARG A 262 9.90 15.82 20.26
CA ARG A 262 11.00 16.19 19.35
C ARG A 262 11.89 15.00 19.06
N VAL A 263 12.34 14.87 17.82
CA VAL A 263 13.28 13.83 17.39
C VAL A 263 14.51 14.42 16.71
N HIS A 264 15.66 13.78 16.93
CA HIS A 264 16.85 13.97 16.12
C HIS A 264 16.73 13.13 14.84
N ALA A 265 16.58 13.79 13.69
CA ALA A 265 16.37 13.12 12.41
C ALA A 265 17.70 12.89 11.69
N ILE A 266 18.04 11.61 11.47
CA ILE A 266 19.25 11.18 10.76
C ILE A 266 18.86 10.77 9.34
N THR A 267 19.04 11.68 8.39
CA THR A 267 18.64 11.49 6.98
C THR A 267 19.80 11.17 6.04
N GLU A 268 21.03 11.39 6.48
CA GLU A 268 22.21 11.09 5.67
C GLU A 268 22.66 9.65 5.85
N SER A 269 22.77 8.90 4.74
CA SER A 269 23.36 7.56 4.77
C SER A 269 24.89 7.62 4.69
N GLY A 270 25.55 6.84 5.53
CA GLY A 270 26.98 6.54 5.44
C GLY A 270 27.30 5.22 4.74
N ALA A 271 26.28 4.43 4.38
CA ALA A 271 26.48 3.12 3.77
C ALA A 271 26.96 3.24 2.31
N PRO A 272 27.87 2.35 1.86
CA PRO A 272 28.31 2.32 0.47
C PRO A 272 27.19 1.85 -0.45
N SER A 273 27.13 2.40 -1.65
CA SER A 273 26.19 2.00 -2.71
C SER A 273 26.89 1.93 -4.06
N GLY A 274 26.46 0.98 -4.90
CA GLY A 274 26.90 0.90 -6.30
C GLY A 274 26.07 1.81 -7.19
N ASP A 275 26.49 1.97 -8.44
CA ASP A 275 25.73 2.69 -9.46
C ASP A 275 24.37 2.02 -9.68
N LYS A 276 23.32 2.82 -9.83
CA LYS A 276 21.97 2.33 -10.06
C LYS A 276 21.44 2.87 -11.37
N HIS A 277 21.35 2.00 -12.35
CA HIS A 277 20.77 2.28 -13.63
C HIS A 277 19.25 2.13 -13.56
N VAL A 278 18.52 3.07 -14.13
CA VAL A 278 17.06 3.06 -14.18
C VAL A 278 16.61 3.14 -15.63
N LEU A 279 15.77 2.18 -16.05
CA LEU A 279 15.13 2.16 -17.35
C LEU A 279 13.62 2.34 -17.21
N LEU A 280 13.07 3.33 -17.90
CA LEU A 280 11.63 3.48 -18.13
C LEU A 280 11.29 2.82 -19.47
N TRP A 281 10.60 1.69 -19.39
CA TRP A 281 10.29 0.84 -20.51
C TRP A 281 8.82 0.98 -20.91
N ASN A 282 8.56 1.51 -22.10
CA ASN A 282 7.24 1.58 -22.69
C ASN A 282 7.08 0.47 -23.75
N PRO A 283 6.23 -0.55 -23.51
CA PRO A 283 5.99 -1.61 -24.48
C PRO A 283 5.60 -1.08 -25.86
N PRO A 284 6.10 -1.66 -26.96
CA PRO A 284 5.87 -1.13 -28.31
C PRO A 284 4.39 -1.16 -28.69
N VAL A 285 3.98 -0.25 -29.57
CA VAL A 285 2.64 -0.26 -30.17
C VAL A 285 2.56 -1.44 -31.15
N VAL A 286 1.52 -2.27 -31.00
CA VAL A 286 1.27 -3.44 -31.86
C VAL A 286 0.21 -3.12 -32.91
N ASN A 287 -0.76 -2.27 -32.57
CA ASN A 287 -1.77 -1.76 -33.49
C ASN A 287 -1.99 -0.27 -33.21
N ALA A 288 -1.53 0.60 -34.11
CA ALA A 288 -1.60 2.04 -33.95
C ALA A 288 -3.04 2.57 -34.06
N ASP A 289 -3.83 2.04 -35.00
CA ASP A 289 -5.22 2.47 -35.24
C ASP A 289 -6.12 2.22 -34.01
N LEU A 290 -5.85 1.15 -33.28
CA LEU A 290 -6.56 0.81 -32.05
C LEU A 290 -5.87 1.31 -30.78
N GLY A 291 -4.69 1.94 -30.90
CA GLY A 291 -3.87 2.39 -29.76
C GLY A 291 -3.35 1.24 -28.88
N LEU A 292 -3.30 0.01 -29.39
CA LEU A 292 -2.93 -1.17 -28.61
C LEU A 292 -1.41 -1.35 -28.53
N ARG A 293 -0.91 -1.46 -27.30
CA ARG A 293 0.50 -1.78 -27.01
C ARG A 293 0.69 -3.24 -26.63
N ALA A 294 1.91 -3.73 -26.82
CA ALA A 294 2.31 -5.02 -26.29
C ALA A 294 2.13 -5.08 -24.77
N SER A 295 1.84 -6.25 -24.22
CA SER A 295 1.58 -6.36 -22.79
C SER A 295 2.85 -6.07 -21.96
N ALA A 296 2.71 -5.30 -20.88
CA ALA A 296 3.79 -5.09 -19.91
C ALA A 296 4.37 -6.42 -19.41
N ARG A 297 3.49 -7.41 -19.20
CA ARG A 297 3.84 -8.77 -18.77
C ARG A 297 4.88 -9.42 -19.69
N SER A 298 4.66 -9.35 -21.01
CA SER A 298 5.58 -9.91 -22.00
C SER A 298 6.96 -9.25 -21.96
N GLN A 299 7.00 -7.93 -21.72
CA GLN A 299 8.24 -7.16 -21.67
C GLN A 299 8.98 -7.36 -20.35
N SER A 300 8.27 -7.38 -19.21
CA SER A 300 8.85 -7.72 -17.91
C SER A 300 9.47 -9.12 -17.92
N ASN A 301 8.77 -10.11 -18.47
CA ASN A 301 9.30 -11.47 -18.62
C ASN A 301 10.52 -11.53 -19.55
N ARG A 302 10.55 -10.71 -20.60
CA ARG A 302 11.71 -10.61 -21.51
C ARG A 302 12.95 -10.07 -20.79
N ILE A 303 12.81 -8.96 -20.06
CA ILE A 303 13.93 -8.36 -19.31
C ILE A 303 14.42 -9.36 -18.26
N ALA A 304 13.51 -9.96 -17.49
CA ALA A 304 13.86 -10.94 -16.47
C ALA A 304 14.56 -12.18 -17.05
N ARG A 305 14.10 -12.72 -18.18
CA ARG A 305 14.78 -13.82 -18.90
C ARG A 305 16.21 -13.47 -19.27
N ILE A 306 16.41 -12.29 -19.87
CA ILE A 306 17.75 -11.86 -20.31
C ILE A 306 18.66 -11.71 -19.10
N ALA A 307 18.19 -11.07 -18.02
CA ALA A 307 18.94 -10.93 -16.78
C ALA A 307 19.35 -12.28 -16.17
N ILE A 308 18.39 -13.20 -15.99
CA ILE A 308 18.66 -14.53 -15.41
C ILE A 308 19.59 -15.36 -16.32
N LYS A 309 19.44 -15.29 -17.65
CA LYS A 309 20.39 -15.90 -18.61
C LYS A 309 21.79 -15.28 -18.53
N SER A 310 21.90 -14.04 -18.08
CA SER A 310 23.17 -13.34 -17.83
C SER A 310 23.79 -13.70 -16.48
N GLY A 311 23.13 -14.56 -15.68
CA GLY A 311 23.58 -14.94 -14.35
C GLY A 311 23.26 -13.91 -13.26
N LEU A 312 22.40 -12.93 -13.56
CA LEU A 312 22.00 -11.87 -12.65
C LEU A 312 20.77 -12.29 -11.82
N LYS A 313 20.87 -12.13 -10.51
CA LYS A 313 19.78 -12.38 -9.55
C LYS A 313 18.69 -11.34 -9.74
N THR A 314 17.50 -11.80 -10.09
CA THR A 314 16.42 -10.93 -10.58
C THR A 314 15.17 -11.03 -9.70
N LEU A 315 14.65 -9.87 -9.29
CA LEU A 315 13.35 -9.74 -8.61
C LEU A 315 12.36 -9.03 -9.53
N VAL A 316 11.19 -9.63 -9.75
CA VAL A 316 10.10 -9.05 -10.53
C VAL A 316 8.94 -8.72 -9.62
N PHE A 317 8.58 -7.44 -9.51
CA PHE A 317 7.36 -7.03 -8.81
C PHE A 317 6.17 -7.00 -9.76
N ALA A 318 5.03 -7.53 -9.32
CA ALA A 318 3.75 -7.42 -10.01
C ALA A 318 2.68 -6.86 -9.06
N GLN A 319 1.73 -6.10 -9.62
CA GLN A 319 0.71 -5.42 -8.81
C GLN A 319 -0.34 -6.37 -8.20
N THR A 320 -0.60 -7.52 -8.83
CA THR A 320 -1.64 -8.47 -8.37
C THR A 320 -1.07 -9.85 -8.11
N ARG A 321 -1.69 -10.58 -7.16
CA ARG A 321 -1.34 -11.98 -6.84
C ARG A 321 -1.43 -12.88 -8.07
N LEU A 322 -2.46 -12.68 -8.91
CA LEU A 322 -2.63 -13.40 -10.17
C LEU A 322 -1.44 -13.21 -11.11
N MET A 323 -0.97 -11.96 -11.27
CA MET A 323 0.16 -11.67 -12.16
C MET A 323 1.48 -12.22 -11.66
N VAL A 324 1.67 -12.32 -10.34
CA VAL A 324 2.83 -13.02 -9.76
C VAL A 324 2.88 -14.47 -10.24
N GLU A 325 1.77 -15.18 -10.17
CA GLU A 325 1.68 -16.59 -10.56
C GLU A 325 1.87 -16.78 -12.07
N VAL A 326 1.25 -15.92 -12.88
CA VAL A 326 1.36 -15.97 -14.35
C VAL A 326 2.80 -15.71 -14.81
N LEU A 327 3.46 -14.68 -14.29
CA LEU A 327 4.86 -14.39 -14.63
C LEU A 327 5.80 -15.48 -14.12
N THR A 328 5.54 -16.03 -12.93
CA THR A 328 6.30 -17.17 -12.39
C THR A 328 6.19 -18.38 -13.30
N LYS A 329 4.99 -18.70 -13.79
CA LYS A 329 4.78 -19.79 -14.76
C LYS A 329 5.67 -19.61 -15.98
N TYR A 330 5.67 -18.42 -16.58
CA TYR A 330 6.44 -18.16 -17.81
C TYR A 330 7.95 -18.27 -17.60
N LEU A 331 8.45 -17.93 -16.41
CA LEU A 331 9.86 -18.11 -16.07
C LEU A 331 10.18 -19.58 -15.78
N LYS A 332 9.32 -20.30 -15.04
CA LYS A 332 9.51 -21.73 -14.74
C LYS A 332 9.48 -22.60 -15.99
N ASP A 333 8.56 -22.35 -16.92
CA ASP A 333 8.48 -23.09 -18.18
C ASP A 333 9.79 -22.99 -19.02
N ILE A 334 10.65 -22.02 -18.73
CA ILE A 334 11.96 -21.84 -19.38
C ILE A 334 13.09 -22.42 -18.51
N PHE A 335 13.17 -22.01 -17.25
CA PHE A 335 14.32 -22.30 -16.39
C PHE A 335 14.20 -23.61 -15.60
N ASP A 336 12.97 -24.04 -15.33
CA ASP A 336 12.63 -25.15 -14.41
C ASP A 336 11.85 -26.28 -15.12
N HIS A 337 11.93 -26.35 -16.46
CA HIS A 337 11.26 -27.38 -17.28
C HIS A 337 11.81 -28.80 -17.05
N ASP A 338 13.06 -28.94 -16.59
CA ASP A 338 13.68 -30.23 -16.27
C ASP A 338 13.55 -30.51 -14.77
N PRO A 339 12.64 -31.42 -14.34
CA PRO A 339 12.37 -31.69 -12.93
C PRO A 339 13.54 -32.36 -12.20
N ARG A 340 14.61 -32.78 -12.91
CA ARG A 340 15.82 -33.37 -12.31
C ARG A 340 16.79 -32.31 -11.81
N LYS A 341 16.62 -31.04 -12.22
CA LYS A 341 17.46 -29.93 -11.79
C LYS A 341 16.81 -29.18 -10.63
N PRO A 342 17.61 -28.59 -9.73
CA PRO A 342 17.07 -27.75 -8.68
C PRO A 342 16.31 -26.56 -9.30
N PRO A 343 15.16 -26.20 -8.74
CA PRO A 343 14.36 -25.10 -9.26
C PRO A 343 15.10 -23.77 -9.04
N ARG A 344 15.13 -22.94 -10.07
CA ARG A 344 15.80 -21.65 -10.11
C ARG A 344 14.83 -20.49 -9.92
N ILE A 345 13.52 -20.73 -10.04
CA ILE A 345 12.48 -19.69 -10.00
C ILE A 345 11.48 -19.95 -8.87
N ARG A 346 11.12 -18.88 -8.15
CA ARG A 346 10.11 -18.90 -7.08
C ARG A 346 9.12 -17.73 -7.21
N ALA A 347 7.90 -17.95 -6.75
CA ALA A 347 6.95 -16.87 -6.47
C ALA A 347 6.99 -16.49 -4.98
N TYR A 348 6.58 -15.27 -4.65
CA TYR A 348 6.41 -14.81 -3.27
C TYR A 348 5.24 -13.83 -3.14
N ARG A 349 4.21 -14.17 -2.38
CA ARG A 349 3.07 -13.28 -2.13
C ARG A 349 2.44 -13.52 -0.77
N GLY A 350 1.68 -12.52 -0.31
CA GLY A 350 0.72 -12.74 0.76
C GLY A 350 -0.26 -13.85 0.40
N GLY A 351 -0.63 -14.65 1.40
CA GLY A 351 -1.51 -15.83 1.25
C GLY A 351 -0.80 -17.16 1.04
N TYR A 352 0.53 -17.18 0.83
CA TYR A 352 1.29 -18.44 0.98
C TYR A 352 1.44 -18.81 2.44
N LEU A 353 1.61 -20.11 2.69
CA LEU A 353 1.87 -20.61 4.02
C LEU A 353 3.16 -19.99 4.59
N PRO A 354 3.22 -19.72 5.91
CA PRO A 354 4.43 -19.19 6.54
C PRO A 354 5.68 -20.03 6.26
N THR A 355 5.53 -21.36 6.20
CA THR A 355 6.61 -22.31 5.90
C THR A 355 7.17 -22.14 4.49
N GLU A 356 6.30 -21.98 3.49
CA GLU A 356 6.68 -21.79 2.09
C GLU A 356 7.40 -20.44 1.86
N ARG A 357 6.89 -19.37 2.48
CA ARG A 357 7.55 -18.04 2.42
C ARG A 357 8.96 -18.10 2.98
N ARG A 358 9.13 -18.75 4.14
CA ARG A 358 10.45 -18.95 4.78
C ARG A 358 11.40 -19.80 3.96
N GLU A 359 10.88 -20.80 3.23
CA GLU A 359 11.71 -21.60 2.32
C GLU A 359 12.21 -20.73 1.15
N ALA A 360 11.32 -19.95 0.53
CA ALA A 360 11.66 -19.06 -0.57
C ALA A 360 12.70 -18.00 -0.15
N GLU A 361 12.52 -17.37 1.02
CA GLU A 361 13.46 -16.41 1.60
C GLU A 361 14.83 -17.04 1.85
N ARG A 362 14.88 -18.22 2.48
CA ARG A 362 16.13 -18.95 2.75
C ARG A 362 16.84 -19.35 1.47
N ALA A 363 16.11 -19.88 0.50
CA ALA A 363 16.67 -20.30 -0.79
C ALA A 363 17.24 -19.10 -1.58
N MET A 364 16.56 -17.95 -1.52
CA MET A 364 17.06 -16.71 -2.11
C MET A 364 18.32 -16.20 -1.40
N ARG A 365 18.32 -16.15 -0.06
CA ARG A 365 19.49 -15.74 0.75
C ARG A 365 20.69 -16.64 0.53
N ALA A 366 20.48 -17.94 0.37
CA ALA A 366 21.51 -18.93 0.05
C ALA A 366 22.02 -18.82 -1.41
N GLY A 367 21.36 -18.03 -2.27
CA GLY A 367 21.74 -17.85 -3.66
C GLY A 367 21.39 -19.02 -4.58
N SER A 368 20.54 -19.97 -4.13
CA SER A 368 20.12 -21.12 -4.96
C SER A 368 19.01 -20.79 -5.95
N ILE A 369 18.31 -19.66 -5.75
CA ILE A 369 17.29 -19.12 -6.65
C ILE A 369 17.89 -18.00 -7.49
N ASP A 370 17.59 -17.96 -8.79
CA ASP A 370 18.05 -16.91 -9.71
C ASP A 370 16.98 -15.85 -9.98
N GLY A 371 15.70 -16.23 -9.88
CA GLY A 371 14.58 -15.34 -10.15
C GLY A 371 13.46 -15.49 -9.13
N ILE A 372 12.96 -14.38 -8.61
CA ILE A 372 11.79 -14.35 -7.73
C ILE A 372 10.76 -13.36 -8.24
N VAL A 373 9.49 -13.75 -8.27
CA VAL A 373 8.37 -12.86 -8.65
C VAL A 373 7.53 -12.58 -7.42
N SER A 374 7.22 -11.32 -7.14
CA SER A 374 6.52 -10.95 -5.90
C SER A 374 5.50 -9.83 -6.05
N THR A 375 4.52 -9.77 -5.14
CA THR A 375 3.73 -8.56 -4.90
C THR A 375 4.54 -7.54 -4.08
N SER A 376 3.91 -6.51 -3.52
CA SER A 376 4.53 -5.65 -2.51
C SER A 376 4.98 -6.37 -1.23
N ALA A 377 4.78 -7.69 -1.10
CA ALA A 377 5.18 -8.45 0.07
C ALA A 377 6.71 -8.46 0.30
N LEU A 378 7.52 -8.35 -0.77
CA LEU A 378 8.98 -8.15 -0.68
C LEU A 378 9.41 -6.67 -0.81
N GLU A 379 8.46 -5.74 -0.79
CA GLU A 379 8.76 -4.31 -0.73
C GLU A 379 9.34 -3.91 0.64
N LEU A 380 8.85 -4.57 1.70
CA LEU A 380 9.23 -4.35 3.10
C LEU A 380 10.47 -5.15 3.49
N GLY A 381 11.22 -4.66 4.50
CA GLY A 381 12.59 -4.97 4.96
C GLY A 381 13.14 -6.42 5.01
N VAL A 382 12.46 -7.45 4.49
CA VAL A 382 12.91 -8.85 4.53
C VAL A 382 14.27 -9.02 3.86
N ASP A 383 15.18 -9.73 4.53
CA ASP A 383 16.52 -9.98 4.02
C ASP A 383 16.55 -11.18 3.07
N ILE A 384 16.42 -10.89 1.78
CA ILE A 384 16.49 -11.85 0.67
C ILE A 384 17.86 -11.90 -0.02
N GLY A 385 18.91 -11.32 0.58
CA GLY A 385 20.26 -11.31 0.00
C GLY A 385 20.48 -10.21 -1.06
N SER A 386 21.54 -10.35 -1.86
CA SER A 386 21.92 -9.40 -2.91
C SER A 386 21.18 -9.69 -4.23
N LEU A 387 20.49 -8.67 -4.73
CA LEU A 387 19.86 -8.67 -6.05
C LEU A 387 20.62 -7.74 -6.99
N ASP A 388 20.63 -8.10 -8.27
CA ASP A 388 21.30 -7.33 -9.32
C ASP A 388 20.29 -6.55 -10.18
N VAL A 389 19.11 -7.15 -10.41
CA VAL A 389 18.06 -6.58 -11.28
C VAL A 389 16.71 -6.59 -10.59
N VAL A 390 16.01 -5.45 -10.62
CA VAL A 390 14.60 -5.34 -10.23
C VAL A 390 13.77 -4.91 -11.44
N VAL A 391 12.72 -5.66 -11.74
CA VAL A 391 11.76 -5.35 -12.79
C VAL A 391 10.39 -5.06 -12.16
N LEU A 392 9.81 -3.91 -12.44
CA LEU A 392 8.45 -3.55 -12.01
C LEU A 392 7.50 -3.77 -13.19
N ASN A 393 6.53 -4.67 -13.01
CA ASN A 393 5.43 -4.86 -13.95
C ASN A 393 4.30 -3.87 -13.61
N GLY A 394 4.39 -2.68 -14.20
CA GLY A 394 3.52 -1.53 -13.92
C GLY A 394 4.04 -0.62 -12.81
N TYR A 395 3.55 0.62 -12.77
CA TYR A 395 3.95 1.60 -11.77
C TYR A 395 3.40 1.21 -10.37
N PRO A 396 4.20 1.20 -9.30
CA PRO A 396 3.75 0.85 -7.95
C PRO A 396 2.63 1.71 -7.37
N GLY A 397 2.35 2.88 -7.97
CA GLY A 397 1.35 3.85 -7.53
C GLY A 397 1.96 5.07 -6.86
N SER A 398 3.19 4.98 -6.33
CA SER A 398 3.93 6.09 -5.72
C SER A 398 5.41 6.06 -6.07
N VAL A 399 6.04 7.24 -6.03
CA VAL A 399 7.47 7.43 -6.30
C VAL A 399 8.28 6.77 -5.20
N ALA A 400 7.88 6.96 -3.94
CA ALA A 400 8.51 6.31 -2.78
C ALA A 400 8.52 4.78 -2.91
N ALA A 401 7.40 4.14 -3.25
CA ALA A 401 7.33 2.67 -3.40
C ALA A 401 8.22 2.18 -4.55
N THR A 402 8.32 2.97 -5.63
CA THR A 402 9.21 2.66 -6.76
C THR A 402 10.67 2.63 -6.34
N TRP A 403 11.12 3.67 -5.63
CA TRP A 403 12.48 3.75 -5.12
C TRP A 403 12.80 2.70 -4.07
N GLN A 404 11.86 2.38 -3.18
CA GLN A 404 12.02 1.29 -2.21
C GLN A 404 12.21 -0.07 -2.90
N ARG A 405 11.41 -0.35 -3.94
CA ARG A 405 11.54 -1.61 -4.71
C ARG A 405 12.86 -1.65 -5.50
N PHE A 406 13.26 -0.57 -6.17
CA PHE A 406 14.58 -0.50 -6.79
C PHE A 406 15.72 -0.58 -5.78
N GLY A 407 15.51 -0.10 -4.55
CA GLY A 407 16.39 -0.24 -3.40
C GLY A 407 16.72 -1.68 -2.99
N ARG A 408 15.97 -2.67 -3.49
CA ARG A 408 16.23 -4.09 -3.24
C ARG A 408 17.45 -4.62 -4.01
N ALA A 409 17.81 -3.98 -5.14
CA ALA A 409 19.02 -4.30 -5.90
C ALA A 409 20.19 -3.33 -5.63
N GLY A 410 21.41 -3.84 -5.86
CA GLY A 410 22.66 -3.07 -5.75
C GLY A 410 23.37 -3.18 -4.40
N ARG A 411 23.28 -4.34 -3.73
CA ARG A 411 24.06 -4.59 -2.50
C ARG A 411 25.54 -4.81 -2.84
N ARG A 412 26.46 -4.35 -1.98
CA ARG A 412 27.94 -4.53 -2.08
C ARG A 412 28.65 -3.74 -3.19
N GLN A 413 28.23 -2.50 -3.46
CA GLN A 413 28.86 -1.59 -4.43
C GLN A 413 28.83 -2.03 -5.89
N GLN A 414 28.13 -3.12 -6.23
CA GLN A 414 27.97 -3.54 -7.62
C GLN A 414 26.91 -2.70 -8.34
N PRO A 415 27.10 -2.41 -9.64
CA PRO A 415 26.07 -1.76 -10.43
C PRO A 415 24.80 -2.60 -10.49
N SER A 416 23.65 -1.94 -10.43
CA SER A 416 22.33 -2.57 -10.45
C SER A 416 21.41 -1.96 -11.48
N LEU A 417 20.39 -2.70 -11.91
CA LEU A 417 19.37 -2.25 -12.85
C LEU A 417 17.97 -2.28 -12.22
N GLY A 418 17.29 -1.14 -12.21
CA GLY A 418 15.85 -1.03 -12.00
C GLY A 418 15.13 -0.76 -13.32
N ALA A 419 14.20 -1.62 -13.72
CA ALA A 419 13.40 -1.42 -14.93
C ALA A 419 11.91 -1.27 -14.59
N LEU A 420 11.32 -0.10 -14.87
CA LEU A 420 9.88 0.11 -14.79
C LEU A 420 9.23 -0.17 -16.15
N VAL A 421 8.43 -1.23 -16.23
CA VAL A 421 7.72 -1.61 -17.45
C VAL A 421 6.27 -1.13 -17.37
N ALA A 422 5.94 -0.08 -18.11
CA ALA A 422 4.59 0.50 -18.11
C ALA A 422 3.54 -0.45 -18.69
N SER A 423 2.38 -0.49 -18.04
CA SER A 423 1.15 -1.02 -18.62
C SER A 423 0.44 0.02 -19.49
N SER A 424 -0.71 -0.34 -20.05
CA SER A 424 -1.58 0.59 -20.78
C SER A 424 -2.40 1.50 -19.87
N GLN A 425 -2.29 1.36 -18.54
CA GLN A 425 -2.98 2.27 -17.62
C GLN A 425 -2.49 3.70 -17.83
N PRO A 426 -3.39 4.71 -17.76
CA PRO A 426 -3.00 6.09 -18.00
C PRO A 426 -1.86 6.57 -17.09
N LEU A 427 -1.84 6.17 -15.81
CA LEU A 427 -0.79 6.55 -14.85
C LEU A 427 0.59 6.06 -15.31
N ASP A 428 0.69 4.78 -15.66
CA ASP A 428 1.92 4.17 -16.17
C ASP A 428 2.41 4.88 -17.43
N GLN A 429 1.49 5.14 -18.38
CA GLN A 429 1.81 5.84 -19.62
C GLN A 429 2.26 7.28 -19.39
N TYR A 430 1.70 7.97 -18.41
CA TYR A 430 2.16 9.31 -18.02
C TYR A 430 3.59 9.24 -17.46
N VAL A 431 3.84 8.36 -16.48
CA VAL A 431 5.16 8.23 -15.82
C VAL A 431 6.27 7.95 -16.82
N VAL A 432 6.06 7.05 -17.79
CA VAL A 432 7.12 6.73 -18.76
C VAL A 432 7.30 7.80 -19.85
N ARG A 433 6.28 8.62 -20.13
CA ARG A 433 6.40 9.72 -21.12
C ARG A 433 6.97 11.00 -20.53
N HIS A 434 6.93 11.13 -19.21
CA HIS A 434 7.47 12.27 -18.47
C HIS A 434 8.54 11.77 -17.48
N PRO A 435 9.72 11.32 -17.94
CA PRO A 435 10.78 10.82 -17.07
C PRO A 435 11.21 11.84 -16.00
N ASP A 436 11.17 13.13 -16.31
CA ASP A 436 11.53 14.21 -15.38
C ASP A 436 10.60 14.27 -14.17
N PHE A 437 9.31 13.96 -14.37
CA PHE A 437 8.36 13.82 -13.27
C PHE A 437 8.80 12.73 -12.28
N PHE A 438 9.50 11.70 -12.75
CA PHE A 438 9.96 10.60 -11.91
C PHE A 438 11.35 10.84 -11.32
N ALA A 439 12.26 11.47 -12.07
CA ALA A 439 13.63 11.74 -11.64
C ALA A 439 13.71 12.83 -10.57
N ASP A 440 12.90 13.89 -10.71
CA ASP A 440 12.96 15.07 -9.83
C ASP A 440 11.87 15.10 -8.75
N ALA A 441 10.95 14.11 -8.75
CA ALA A 441 9.89 14.05 -7.75
C ALA A 441 10.44 13.85 -6.34
N SER A 442 10.06 14.76 -5.44
CA SER A 442 10.23 14.55 -4.01
C SER A 442 9.34 13.38 -3.55
N PRO A 443 9.85 12.47 -2.68
CA PRO A 443 9.03 11.41 -2.11
C PRO A 443 7.78 11.96 -1.41
N GLU A 444 6.70 11.20 -1.45
CA GLU A 444 5.43 11.60 -0.85
C GLU A 444 5.56 11.83 0.67
N HIS A 445 4.73 12.74 1.20
CA HIS A 445 4.67 13.02 2.63
C HIS A 445 3.76 11.99 3.32
N ALA A 446 4.21 11.47 4.46
CA ALA A 446 3.38 10.70 5.37
C ALA A 446 2.62 11.65 6.30
N ARG A 447 1.30 11.49 6.41
CA ARG A 447 0.42 12.37 7.17
C ARG A 447 -0.50 11.54 8.05
N ILE A 448 -0.89 12.12 9.18
CA ILE A 448 -1.79 11.53 10.16
C ILE A 448 -2.68 12.63 10.77
N ALA A 449 -3.85 12.23 11.24
CA ALA A 449 -4.81 13.06 11.99
C ALA A 449 -5.27 12.28 13.24
N PRO A 450 -4.42 12.18 14.28
CA PRO A 450 -4.70 11.33 15.44
C PRO A 450 -5.89 11.81 16.27
N ASP A 451 -6.25 13.09 16.16
CA ASP A 451 -7.33 13.73 16.93
C ASP A 451 -8.69 13.69 16.22
N GLN A 452 -8.80 12.89 15.16
CA GLN A 452 -10.09 12.64 14.50
C GLN A 452 -11.09 12.08 15.53
N PRO A 453 -12.27 12.69 15.74
CA PRO A 453 -13.13 12.41 16.89
C PRO A 453 -13.48 10.93 17.08
N LEU A 454 -13.83 10.20 16.02
CA LEU A 454 -14.20 8.78 16.11
C LEU A 454 -13.01 7.89 16.52
N ILE A 455 -11.85 8.11 15.89
CA ILE A 455 -10.61 7.38 16.24
C ILE A 455 -10.19 7.69 17.68
N LEU A 456 -10.28 8.97 18.05
CA LEU A 456 -9.88 9.44 19.38
C LEU A 456 -10.81 8.89 20.47
N PHE A 457 -12.13 8.93 20.26
CA PHE A 457 -13.13 8.36 21.17
C PHE A 457 -12.87 6.87 21.44
N ASP A 458 -12.61 6.10 20.39
CA ASP A 458 -12.29 4.67 20.50
C ASP A 458 -11.06 4.40 21.38
N HIS A 459 -10.02 5.23 21.24
CA HIS A 459 -8.80 5.07 22.01
C HIS A 459 -8.88 5.65 23.41
N ILE A 460 -9.66 6.71 23.65
CA ILE A 460 -9.96 7.18 25.02
C ILE A 460 -10.75 6.11 25.77
N ARG A 461 -11.74 5.47 25.12
CA ARG A 461 -12.47 4.33 25.67
C ARG A 461 -11.53 3.20 26.08
N CYS A 462 -10.58 2.84 25.22
CA CYS A 462 -9.56 1.83 25.57
C CYS A 462 -8.62 2.30 26.70
N ALA A 463 -8.21 3.57 26.68
CA ALA A 463 -7.34 4.13 27.70
C ALA A 463 -8.00 4.16 29.09
N ALA A 464 -9.31 4.43 29.16
CA ALA A 464 -10.07 4.45 30.41
C ALA A 464 -10.21 3.04 31.01
N PHE A 465 -10.35 2.02 30.17
CA PHE A 465 -10.29 0.60 30.59
C PHE A 465 -8.92 0.23 31.18
N GLU A 466 -7.84 0.73 30.57
CA GLU A 466 -6.48 0.45 31.02
C GLU A 466 -6.15 1.11 32.35
N LEU A 467 -6.38 2.41 32.45
CA LEU A 467 -6.07 3.22 33.62
C LEU A 467 -7.16 4.28 33.82
N THR A 468 -7.59 4.45 35.06
CA THR A 468 -8.50 5.52 35.49
C THR A 468 -7.97 6.88 35.04
N PHE A 469 -8.79 7.69 34.35
CA PHE A 469 -8.45 9.08 34.07
C PHE A 469 -8.65 9.94 35.31
N VAL A 470 -7.73 10.88 35.55
CA VAL A 470 -7.87 11.90 36.57
C VAL A 470 -8.35 13.21 35.92
N ALA A 471 -9.19 13.98 36.60
CA ALA A 471 -9.65 15.27 36.12
C ALA A 471 -8.46 16.19 35.77
N GLY A 472 -8.50 16.78 34.57
CA GLY A 472 -7.41 17.60 34.03
C GLY A 472 -6.22 16.82 33.44
N GLU A 473 -6.24 15.48 33.45
CA GLU A 473 -5.26 14.66 32.74
C GLU A 473 -5.49 14.77 31.22
N ALA A 474 -4.48 15.20 30.48
CA ALA A 474 -4.53 15.27 29.02
C ALA A 474 -4.26 13.90 28.37
N PHE A 475 -4.87 13.64 27.22
CA PHE A 475 -4.58 12.49 26.37
C PHE A 475 -3.84 12.95 25.11
N GLY A 476 -2.51 12.96 25.16
CA GLY A 476 -1.69 13.62 24.15
C GLY A 476 -1.80 15.14 24.28
N GLN A 477 -2.32 15.81 23.26
CA GLN A 477 -2.59 17.25 23.27
C GLN A 477 -4.08 17.60 23.49
N VAL A 478 -4.93 16.59 23.72
CA VAL A 478 -6.38 16.76 23.81
C VAL A 478 -6.85 16.62 25.26
N ASP A 479 -7.83 17.44 25.63
CA ASP A 479 -8.62 17.27 26.86
C ASP A 479 -9.66 16.15 26.64
N PRO A 480 -9.58 15.01 27.35
CA PRO A 480 -10.49 13.90 27.16
C PRO A 480 -11.87 14.10 27.81
N ALA A 481 -12.12 15.19 28.55
CA ALA A 481 -13.33 15.37 29.36
C ALA A 481 -14.64 15.14 28.60
N VAL A 482 -14.81 15.77 27.44
CA VAL A 482 -16.04 15.62 26.62
C VAL A 482 -16.27 14.17 26.18
N PHE A 483 -15.20 13.45 25.86
CA PHE A 483 -15.29 12.04 25.47
C PHE A 483 -15.60 11.15 26.68
N LEU A 484 -15.05 11.46 27.86
CA LEU A 484 -15.33 10.74 29.10
C LEU A 484 -16.77 10.98 29.58
N GLU A 485 -17.30 12.18 29.43
CA GLU A 485 -18.70 12.52 29.68
C GLU A 485 -19.63 11.70 28.77
N ALA A 486 -19.36 11.66 27.45
CA ALA A 486 -20.13 10.83 26.52
C ALA A 486 -20.04 9.32 26.86
N LEU A 487 -18.88 8.84 27.32
CA LEU A 487 -18.72 7.46 27.80
C LEU A 487 -19.53 7.21 29.09
N ALA A 488 -19.63 8.20 29.97
CA ALA A 488 -20.44 8.10 31.18
C ALA A 488 -21.95 8.09 30.89
N GLU A 489 -22.42 8.85 29.90
CA GLU A 489 -23.80 8.77 29.41
C GLU A 489 -24.15 7.37 28.87
N SER A 490 -23.17 6.66 28.30
CA SER A 490 -23.31 5.28 27.83
C SER A 490 -23.09 4.21 28.93
N GLU A 491 -22.98 4.62 30.20
CA GLU A 491 -22.78 3.74 31.37
C GLU A 491 -21.54 2.83 31.30
N VAL A 492 -20.51 3.19 30.53
CA VAL A 492 -19.25 2.41 30.48
C VAL A 492 -18.16 2.97 31.39
N VAL A 493 -18.23 4.26 31.71
CA VAL A 493 -17.34 4.96 32.65
C VAL A 493 -18.19 5.64 33.73
N HIS A 494 -17.71 5.68 34.96
CA HIS A 494 -18.32 6.42 36.06
C HIS A 494 -17.34 7.44 36.64
N GLN A 495 -17.82 8.65 36.89
CA GLN A 495 -17.02 9.67 37.57
C GLN A 495 -17.24 9.61 39.08
N GLU A 496 -16.20 9.24 39.83
CA GLU A 496 -16.17 9.31 41.29
C GLU A 496 -15.16 10.40 41.73
N GLY A 497 -15.67 11.56 42.12
CA GLY A 497 -14.85 12.74 42.42
C GLY A 497 -14.04 13.18 41.19
N ASP A 498 -12.72 13.20 41.32
CA ASP A 498 -11.81 13.58 40.23
C ASP A 498 -11.37 12.39 39.38
N ARG A 499 -11.98 11.21 39.53
CA ARG A 499 -11.55 9.97 38.87
C ARG A 499 -12.65 9.42 37.95
N TRP A 500 -12.26 9.04 36.74
CA TRP A 500 -13.12 8.41 35.74
C TRP A 500 -12.78 6.93 35.64
N GLU A 501 -13.61 6.10 36.28
CA GLU A 501 -13.39 4.67 36.42
C GLU A 501 -14.20 3.87 35.39
N TRP A 502 -13.58 2.84 34.83
CA TRP A 502 -14.26 1.90 33.94
C TRP A 502 -15.17 0.97 34.75
N ILE A 503 -16.46 0.90 34.40
CA ILE A 503 -17.47 0.13 35.15
C ILE A 503 -18.16 -0.97 34.34
N ALA A 504 -17.89 -1.07 33.04
CA ALA A 504 -18.51 -2.09 32.18
C ALA A 504 -17.74 -3.42 32.15
N ASP A 505 -18.43 -4.52 31.89
CA ASP A 505 -17.79 -5.84 31.65
C ASP A 505 -17.19 -5.96 30.24
N SER A 506 -17.46 -4.99 29.36
CA SER A 506 -17.01 -5.03 27.97
C SER A 506 -15.51 -4.81 27.84
N TYR A 507 -14.91 -5.45 26.83
CA TYR A 507 -13.49 -5.32 26.52
C TYR A 507 -13.31 -4.46 25.26
N PRO A 508 -13.00 -3.15 25.39
CA PRO A 508 -13.12 -2.20 24.29
C PRO A 508 -12.10 -2.43 23.16
N ALA A 509 -10.92 -2.98 23.46
CA ALA A 509 -9.88 -3.22 22.46
C ALA A 509 -10.26 -4.26 21.38
N ASN A 510 -11.29 -5.10 21.61
CA ASN A 510 -11.79 -5.99 20.56
C ASN A 510 -12.69 -5.27 19.54
N ALA A 511 -13.33 -4.16 19.94
CA ALA A 511 -14.22 -3.41 19.06
C ALA A 511 -13.45 -2.42 18.16
N VAL A 512 -12.20 -2.12 18.50
CA VAL A 512 -11.37 -1.16 17.76
C VAL A 512 -10.38 -1.93 16.89
N SER A 513 -10.57 -1.86 15.58
CA SER A 513 -9.62 -2.41 14.63
C SER A 513 -8.68 -1.31 14.12
N LEU A 514 -7.37 -1.47 14.30
CA LEU A 514 -6.40 -0.48 13.81
C LEU A 514 -6.32 -0.46 12.27
N ARG A 515 -6.64 -1.60 11.64
CA ARG A 515 -6.63 -1.79 10.20
C ARG A 515 -7.99 -2.39 9.86
N SER A 516 -8.86 -1.70 9.12
CA SER A 516 -10.17 -2.22 8.71
C SER A 516 -10.04 -3.42 7.75
N VAL A 517 -9.63 -4.55 8.31
CA VAL A 517 -9.53 -5.86 7.69
C VAL A 517 -10.64 -6.67 8.35
N ALA A 518 -11.50 -7.27 7.53
CA ALA A 518 -12.52 -8.18 8.02
C ALA A 518 -11.89 -9.30 8.85
N ASP A 519 -12.56 -9.72 9.93
CA ASP A 519 -12.08 -10.79 10.78
C ASP A 519 -11.87 -12.07 9.97
N GLY A 520 -10.63 -12.55 9.88
CA GLY A 520 -10.23 -13.89 9.41
C GLY A 520 -10.14 -14.10 7.88
N ASN A 521 -9.27 -15.05 7.51
CA ASN A 521 -8.99 -15.43 6.12
C ASN A 521 -9.78 -16.66 5.68
N PHE A 522 -9.91 -16.82 4.36
CA PHE A 522 -10.30 -18.08 3.74
C PHE A 522 -9.11 -19.03 3.67
N VAL A 523 -9.35 -20.29 3.97
CA VAL A 523 -8.36 -21.37 3.86
C VAL A 523 -8.59 -22.13 2.56
N VAL A 524 -7.53 -22.30 1.77
CA VAL A 524 -7.57 -23.07 0.51
C VAL A 524 -7.12 -24.50 0.79
N VAL A 525 -8.02 -25.45 0.56
CA VAL A 525 -7.85 -26.88 0.88
C VAL A 525 -7.78 -27.69 -0.41
N ASP A 526 -6.62 -28.27 -0.68
CA ASP A 526 -6.39 -29.24 -1.76
C ASP A 526 -7.05 -30.59 -1.42
N LYS A 527 -7.75 -31.17 -2.41
CA LYS A 527 -8.43 -32.47 -2.35
C LYS A 527 -8.01 -33.47 -3.44
N THR A 528 -6.98 -33.17 -4.24
CA THR A 528 -6.61 -33.91 -5.46
C THR A 528 -6.55 -35.43 -5.29
N ASP A 529 -5.99 -35.91 -4.17
CA ASP A 529 -5.80 -37.34 -3.90
C ASP A 529 -6.68 -37.86 -2.75
N GLY A 530 -7.80 -37.18 -2.47
CA GLY A 530 -8.69 -37.50 -1.33
C GLY A 530 -8.15 -37.10 0.04
N LYS A 531 -6.89 -36.67 0.14
CA LYS A 531 -6.31 -36.02 1.32
C LYS A 531 -6.74 -34.55 1.35
N GLN A 532 -7.04 -34.02 2.53
CA GLN A 532 -7.29 -32.59 2.72
C GLN A 532 -6.04 -31.94 3.29
N GLN A 533 -5.40 -31.08 2.49
CA GLN A 533 -4.24 -30.31 2.90
C GLN A 533 -4.48 -28.83 2.64
N ILE A 534 -4.15 -28.00 3.63
CA ILE A 534 -4.15 -26.55 3.44
C ILE A 534 -2.93 -26.17 2.60
N ILE A 535 -3.14 -25.40 1.54
CA ILE A 535 -2.08 -24.97 0.62
C ILE A 535 -1.89 -23.45 0.57
N ALA A 536 -2.90 -22.68 0.99
CA ALA A 536 -2.85 -21.21 0.98
C ALA A 536 -3.94 -20.63 1.89
N GLU A 537 -3.79 -19.33 2.16
CA GLU A 537 -4.83 -18.48 2.76
C GLU A 537 -5.13 -17.30 1.83
N VAL A 538 -6.37 -16.83 1.83
CA VAL A 538 -6.80 -15.66 1.05
C VAL A 538 -7.62 -14.74 1.94
N ASP A 539 -7.27 -13.46 1.98
CA ASP A 539 -7.99 -12.45 2.76
C ASP A 539 -9.46 -12.37 2.32
N TYR A 540 -10.37 -12.09 3.26
CA TYR A 540 -11.82 -12.04 3.02
C TYR A 540 -12.20 -11.21 1.79
N SER A 541 -11.67 -9.99 1.68
CA SER A 541 -11.98 -9.08 0.56
C SER A 541 -11.51 -9.60 -0.80
N ALA A 542 -10.44 -10.40 -0.84
CA ALA A 542 -9.87 -10.98 -2.06
C ALA A 542 -10.51 -12.33 -2.44
N ALA A 543 -11.24 -12.97 -1.53
CA ALA A 543 -11.82 -14.29 -1.75
C ALA A 543 -12.83 -14.28 -2.91
N ALA A 544 -13.73 -13.29 -2.93
CA ALA A 544 -14.72 -13.16 -4.01
C ALA A 544 -14.09 -12.96 -5.39
N LEU A 545 -12.88 -12.38 -5.45
CA LEU A 545 -12.16 -12.10 -6.69
C LEU A 545 -11.31 -13.26 -7.19
N THR A 546 -11.04 -14.28 -6.36
CA THR A 546 -10.01 -15.29 -6.65
C THR A 546 -10.38 -16.73 -6.31
N LEU A 547 -11.43 -16.95 -5.51
CA LEU A 547 -11.85 -18.26 -5.01
C LEU A 547 -13.28 -18.63 -5.41
N TYR A 548 -13.90 -17.92 -6.35
CA TYR A 548 -15.21 -18.31 -6.89
C TYR A 548 -15.17 -19.70 -7.54
N GLU A 549 -16.31 -20.40 -7.57
CA GLU A 549 -16.38 -21.72 -8.18
C GLU A 549 -16.00 -21.69 -9.67
N GLY A 550 -15.12 -22.60 -10.08
CA GLY A 550 -14.50 -22.61 -11.41
C GLY A 550 -13.30 -21.69 -11.57
N ALA A 551 -12.91 -20.91 -10.55
CA ALA A 551 -11.66 -20.15 -10.57
C ALA A 551 -10.45 -21.08 -10.68
N ILE A 552 -9.40 -20.61 -11.35
CA ILE A 552 -8.07 -21.23 -11.34
C ILE A 552 -7.22 -20.48 -10.31
N HIS A 553 -7.15 -21.03 -9.10
CA HIS A 553 -6.24 -20.57 -8.05
C HIS A 553 -4.85 -21.15 -8.31
N MET A 554 -3.80 -20.34 -8.18
CA MET A 554 -2.42 -20.80 -8.40
C MET A 554 -1.59 -20.67 -7.14
N VAL A 555 -0.80 -21.70 -6.84
CA VAL A 555 0.21 -21.68 -5.78
C VAL A 555 1.54 -22.10 -6.40
N GLN A 556 2.54 -21.22 -6.35
CA GLN A 556 3.85 -21.46 -6.98
C GLN A 556 3.72 -21.88 -8.45
N SER A 557 2.84 -21.20 -9.21
CA SER A 557 2.43 -21.46 -10.60
C SER A 557 1.78 -22.82 -10.86
N THR A 558 1.47 -23.59 -9.82
CA THR A 558 0.67 -24.81 -9.95
C THR A 558 -0.81 -24.44 -9.95
N PRO A 559 -1.58 -24.77 -11.00
CA PRO A 559 -2.99 -24.43 -11.08
C PRO A 559 -3.87 -25.45 -10.34
N TYR A 560 -4.80 -24.91 -9.57
CA TYR A 560 -5.84 -25.62 -8.84
C TYR A 560 -7.19 -25.03 -9.24
N GLN A 561 -8.13 -25.86 -9.66
CA GLN A 561 -9.49 -25.43 -9.93
C GLN A 561 -10.27 -25.42 -8.62
N VAL A 562 -10.97 -24.33 -8.34
CA VAL A 562 -11.91 -24.26 -7.22
C VAL A 562 -13.17 -25.04 -7.59
N GLU A 563 -13.42 -26.12 -6.87
CA GLU A 563 -14.62 -26.94 -7.05
C GLU A 563 -15.79 -26.43 -6.23
N LYS A 564 -15.50 -25.96 -5.01
CA LYS A 564 -16.52 -25.47 -4.08
C LYS A 564 -15.96 -24.36 -3.20
N LEU A 565 -16.71 -23.27 -3.07
CA LEU A 565 -16.43 -22.22 -2.08
C LEU A 565 -17.47 -22.28 -0.95
N ASP A 566 -17.01 -22.61 0.24
CA ASP A 566 -17.79 -22.47 1.47
C ASP A 566 -17.53 -21.08 2.06
N TRP A 567 -18.45 -20.15 1.78
CA TRP A 567 -18.35 -18.75 2.23
C TRP A 567 -18.45 -18.62 3.75
N GLU A 568 -19.43 -19.28 4.36
CA GLU A 568 -19.67 -19.24 5.82
C GLU A 568 -18.55 -19.94 6.59
N GLY A 569 -18.15 -21.14 6.15
CA GLY A 569 -17.06 -21.91 6.76
C GLY A 569 -15.66 -21.41 6.40
N ARG A 570 -15.55 -20.41 5.52
CA ARG A 570 -14.31 -19.78 5.04
C ARG A 570 -13.30 -20.76 4.45
N LYS A 571 -13.79 -21.68 3.61
CA LYS A 571 -12.98 -22.72 3.00
C LYS A 571 -13.21 -22.79 1.49
N ALA A 572 -12.14 -22.76 0.72
CA ALA A 572 -12.18 -23.08 -0.71
C ALA A 572 -11.60 -24.47 -0.94
N TYR A 573 -12.41 -25.37 -1.49
CA TYR A 573 -11.97 -26.71 -1.86
C TYR A 573 -11.52 -26.72 -3.31
N VAL A 574 -10.28 -27.17 -3.51
CA VAL A 574 -9.63 -27.09 -4.81
C VAL A 574 -9.02 -28.44 -5.21
N THR A 575 -8.95 -28.67 -6.51
CA THR A 575 -8.31 -29.85 -7.09
C THR A 575 -7.25 -29.41 -8.09
N ARG A 576 -6.06 -30.00 -7.99
CA ARG A 576 -4.96 -29.73 -8.91
C ARG A 576 -5.39 -30.11 -10.32
N THR A 577 -5.18 -29.19 -11.25
CA THR A 577 -5.63 -29.36 -12.63
C THR A 577 -4.50 -29.09 -13.61
N HIS A 578 -4.71 -29.45 -14.87
CA HIS A 578 -3.80 -29.14 -15.97
C HIS A 578 -4.58 -28.36 -17.02
N VAL A 579 -4.40 -27.03 -17.02
CA VAL A 579 -5.09 -26.12 -17.94
C VAL A 579 -4.10 -25.18 -18.61
N ASP A 580 -4.43 -24.75 -19.82
CA ASP A 580 -3.65 -23.80 -20.62
C ASP A 580 -4.16 -22.35 -20.49
N TYR A 581 -4.98 -22.08 -19.48
CA TYR A 581 -5.55 -20.77 -19.16
C TYR A 581 -5.48 -20.46 -17.66
N TYR A 582 -5.68 -19.19 -17.33
CA TYR A 582 -5.98 -18.72 -15.98
C TYR A 582 -7.31 -17.96 -15.98
N THR A 583 -7.86 -17.70 -14.80
CA THR A 583 -9.11 -16.94 -14.66
C THR A 583 -8.85 -15.56 -14.08
N ASP A 584 -9.61 -14.58 -14.53
CA ASP A 584 -9.57 -13.20 -14.05
C ASP A 584 -11.00 -12.71 -13.81
N SER A 585 -11.30 -12.20 -12.63
CA SER A 585 -12.65 -11.77 -12.25
C SER A 585 -13.07 -10.50 -12.99
N ILE A 586 -14.38 -10.30 -13.09
CA ILE A 586 -15.03 -9.08 -13.55
C ILE A 586 -15.85 -8.56 -12.38
N ASP A 587 -15.40 -7.45 -11.81
CA ASP A 587 -16.04 -6.77 -10.70
C ASP A 587 -16.42 -5.33 -11.05
N PHE A 588 -17.38 -4.80 -10.31
CA PHE A 588 -17.75 -3.39 -10.36
C PHE A 588 -18.19 -2.89 -8.99
N THR A 589 -18.09 -1.58 -8.79
CA THR A 589 -18.51 -0.90 -7.58
C THR A 589 -19.68 0.01 -7.90
N LYS A 590 -20.79 -0.17 -7.20
CA LYS A 590 -21.98 0.68 -7.23
C LYS A 590 -22.05 1.46 -5.92
N LEU A 591 -22.54 2.70 -5.99
CA LEU A 591 -22.79 3.54 -4.83
C LEU A 591 -24.23 4.03 -4.90
N LYS A 592 -24.94 3.96 -3.77
CA LYS A 592 -26.30 4.47 -3.60
C LYS A 592 -26.38 5.33 -2.35
N VAL A 593 -27.07 6.47 -2.42
CA VAL A 593 -27.39 7.28 -1.24
C VAL A 593 -28.47 6.58 -0.41
N LEU A 594 -28.22 6.43 0.89
CA LEU A 594 -29.18 5.87 1.85
C LEU A 594 -29.94 6.97 2.57
N ASP A 595 -29.19 7.93 3.13
CA ASP A 595 -29.75 9.03 3.91
C ASP A 595 -28.96 10.32 3.65
N ARG A 596 -29.65 11.47 3.77
CA ARG A 596 -29.06 12.80 3.62
C ARG A 596 -29.16 13.51 4.96
N PHE A 597 -28.01 13.74 5.59
CA PHE A 597 -27.94 14.41 6.90
C PHE A 597 -28.05 15.92 6.74
N ASP A 598 -27.36 16.47 5.73
CA ASP A 598 -27.30 17.91 5.47
C ASP A 598 -27.12 18.18 3.96
N GLY A 599 -27.51 19.37 3.51
CA GLY A 599 -27.52 19.76 2.10
C GLY A 599 -27.55 21.26 1.89
N GLY A 600 -26.93 21.72 0.81
CA GLY A 600 -26.84 23.14 0.50
C GLY A 600 -26.44 23.43 -0.94
N ALA A 601 -26.58 24.69 -1.36
CA ALA A 601 -26.20 25.12 -2.69
C ALA A 601 -24.68 25.07 -2.90
N ALA A 602 -24.27 24.59 -4.08
CA ALA A 602 -22.89 24.56 -4.54
C ALA A 602 -22.81 25.18 -5.94
N GLY A 603 -22.68 26.52 -5.98
CA GLY A 603 -22.69 27.28 -7.24
C GLY A 603 -24.02 27.12 -7.98
N ARG A 604 -23.97 26.50 -9.16
CA ARG A 604 -25.14 26.16 -10.00
C ARG A 604 -25.68 24.74 -9.77
N GLY A 605 -25.18 24.06 -8.74
CA GLY A 605 -25.66 22.77 -8.30
C GLY A 605 -25.83 22.75 -6.79
N ASP A 606 -25.69 21.56 -6.24
CA ASP A 606 -25.92 21.28 -4.84
C ASP A 606 -24.91 20.27 -4.31
N SER A 607 -24.66 20.38 -3.02
CA SER A 607 -23.77 19.49 -2.28
C SER A 607 -24.50 18.95 -1.07
N HIS A 608 -24.20 17.71 -0.69
CA HIS A 608 -24.80 17.06 0.47
C HIS A 608 -23.77 16.23 1.24
N HIS A 609 -24.14 15.92 2.47
CA HIS A 609 -23.46 14.95 3.33
C HIS A 609 -24.46 13.95 3.88
N GLY A 610 -24.04 12.70 3.98
CA GLY A 610 -24.95 11.63 4.38
C GLY A 610 -24.36 10.24 4.32
N GLU A 611 -25.23 9.26 4.48
CA GLU A 611 -24.89 7.84 4.43
C GLU A 611 -25.03 7.30 3.00
N VAL A 612 -24.05 6.52 2.58
CA VAL A 612 -24.04 5.82 1.29
C VAL A 612 -23.80 4.33 1.49
N HIS A 613 -24.43 3.56 0.62
CA HIS A 613 -24.21 2.13 0.48
C HIS A 613 -23.34 1.87 -0.74
N VAL A 614 -22.13 1.35 -0.52
CA VAL A 614 -21.19 0.95 -1.56
C VAL A 614 -21.24 -0.57 -1.70
N VAL A 615 -21.59 -1.04 -2.89
CA VAL A 615 -21.74 -2.45 -3.23
C VAL A 615 -20.65 -2.83 -4.23
N ARG A 616 -19.77 -3.75 -3.86
CA ARG A 616 -18.83 -4.37 -4.81
C ARG A 616 -19.32 -5.75 -5.18
N ARG A 617 -19.63 -5.94 -6.46
CA ARG A 617 -20.14 -7.19 -7.01
C ARG A 617 -19.12 -7.82 -7.94
N VAL A 618 -18.87 -9.11 -7.77
CA VAL A 618 -18.12 -9.94 -8.74
C VAL A 618 -19.14 -10.68 -9.58
N ALA A 619 -19.42 -10.18 -10.78
CA ALA A 619 -20.51 -10.70 -11.62
C ALA A 619 -20.07 -11.90 -12.49
N GLY A 620 -18.78 -12.03 -12.75
CA GLY A 620 -18.28 -13.06 -13.65
C GLY A 620 -16.77 -13.16 -13.65
N TYR A 621 -16.26 -13.98 -14.55
CA TYR A 621 -14.83 -14.09 -14.82
C TYR A 621 -14.56 -14.39 -16.30
N LYS A 622 -13.33 -14.09 -16.71
CA LYS A 622 -12.76 -14.39 -18.02
C LYS A 622 -11.81 -15.58 -17.90
N LYS A 623 -11.78 -16.46 -18.90
CA LYS A 623 -10.75 -17.48 -19.09
C LYS A 623 -9.75 -16.93 -20.10
N ILE A 624 -8.51 -16.75 -19.67
CA ILE A 624 -7.46 -16.12 -20.47
C ILE A 624 -6.37 -17.13 -20.75
N ARG A 625 -6.14 -17.45 -22.02
CA ARG A 625 -5.11 -18.41 -22.46
C ARG A 625 -3.71 -17.89 -22.09
N TYR A 626 -2.86 -18.76 -21.55
CA TYR A 626 -1.47 -18.42 -21.28
C TYR A 626 -0.75 -18.05 -22.60
N TYR A 627 0.24 -17.15 -22.53
CA TYR A 627 1.08 -16.69 -23.63
C TYR A 627 0.37 -15.84 -24.70
N THR A 628 -0.75 -16.30 -25.26
CA THR A 628 -1.50 -15.53 -26.26
C THR A 628 -2.36 -14.44 -25.63
N HIS A 629 -2.77 -14.63 -24.37
CA HIS A 629 -3.67 -13.74 -23.62
C HIS A 629 -5.03 -13.52 -24.30
N GLU A 630 -5.41 -14.43 -25.18
CA GLU A 630 -6.73 -14.44 -25.80
C GLU A 630 -7.77 -14.84 -24.76
N ASN A 631 -8.88 -14.12 -24.76
CA ASN A 631 -10.05 -14.53 -24.01
C ASN A 631 -10.69 -15.73 -24.72
N ILE A 632 -10.73 -16.87 -24.04
CA ILE A 632 -11.25 -18.13 -24.58
C ILE A 632 -12.62 -18.49 -23.98
N GLY A 633 -13.18 -17.66 -23.11
CA GLY A 633 -14.50 -17.87 -22.56
C GLY A 633 -14.78 -17.05 -21.30
N TYR A 634 -16.05 -17.07 -20.89
CA TYR A 634 -16.53 -16.41 -19.69
C TYR A 634 -17.26 -17.41 -18.81
N GLY A 635 -17.40 -17.08 -17.53
CA GLY A 635 -18.29 -17.79 -16.61
C GLY A 635 -18.95 -16.82 -15.64
N PRO A 636 -20.18 -17.09 -15.19
CA PRO A 636 -20.83 -16.30 -14.16
C PRO A 636 -20.19 -16.56 -12.80
N VAL A 637 -20.32 -15.59 -11.90
CA VAL A 637 -19.99 -15.75 -10.48
C VAL A 637 -21.24 -15.40 -9.68
N THR A 638 -21.64 -16.32 -8.81
CA THR A 638 -22.76 -16.11 -7.90
C THR A 638 -22.21 -16.14 -6.48
N LEU A 639 -21.85 -14.96 -5.98
CA LEU A 639 -21.34 -14.76 -4.63
C LEU A 639 -22.09 -13.61 -3.96
N PRO A 640 -22.13 -13.56 -2.61
CA PRO A 640 -22.69 -12.42 -1.91
C PRO A 640 -21.95 -11.16 -2.29
N ASP A 641 -22.69 -10.06 -2.42
CA ASP A 641 -22.10 -8.75 -2.65
C ASP A 641 -21.28 -8.33 -1.42
N GLN A 642 -20.18 -7.64 -1.68
CA GLN A 642 -19.43 -6.98 -0.61
C GLN A 642 -20.04 -5.61 -0.39
N GLU A 643 -20.81 -5.51 0.68
CA GLU A 643 -21.53 -4.31 1.08
C GLU A 643 -20.72 -3.49 2.08
N LEU A 644 -20.75 -2.17 1.89
CA LEU A 644 -20.08 -1.20 2.74
C LEU A 644 -21.04 -0.03 2.98
N HIS A 645 -21.56 0.05 4.20
CA HIS A 645 -22.26 1.23 4.72
C HIS A 645 -21.22 2.21 5.22
N THR A 646 -21.26 3.45 4.75
CA THR A 646 -20.27 4.47 5.10
C THR A 646 -20.83 5.88 4.88
N THR A 647 -20.08 6.90 5.27
CA THR A 647 -20.46 8.30 5.07
C THR A 647 -19.74 8.90 3.86
N ALA A 648 -20.38 9.88 3.22
CA ALA A 648 -19.85 10.55 2.05
C ALA A 648 -20.25 12.03 2.00
N VAL A 649 -19.45 12.80 1.29
CA VAL A 649 -19.81 14.13 0.78
C VAL A 649 -19.91 14.04 -0.75
N TRP A 650 -20.89 14.71 -1.35
CA TRP A 650 -21.03 14.71 -2.79
C TRP A 650 -21.52 16.02 -3.37
N TRP A 651 -21.21 16.23 -4.66
CA TRP A 651 -21.61 17.39 -5.46
C TRP A 651 -22.27 16.95 -6.75
N GLN A 652 -23.38 17.57 -7.11
CA GLN A 652 -24.10 17.29 -8.35
C GLN A 652 -24.48 18.56 -9.09
N LEU A 653 -24.69 18.43 -10.41
CA LEU A 653 -25.18 19.52 -11.25
C LEU A 653 -26.47 19.09 -11.96
N PRO A 654 -27.51 19.94 -11.98
CA PRO A 654 -28.76 19.61 -12.67
C PRO A 654 -28.54 19.54 -14.18
N GLN A 655 -29.30 18.66 -14.84
CA GLN A 655 -29.19 18.41 -16.28
C GLN A 655 -29.30 19.69 -17.11
N ALA A 656 -30.20 20.62 -16.76
CA ALA A 656 -30.37 21.89 -17.45
C ALA A 656 -29.08 22.75 -17.47
N THR A 657 -28.30 22.72 -16.39
CA THR A 657 -27.00 23.41 -16.32
C THR A 657 -25.98 22.74 -17.24
N LEU A 658 -26.00 21.41 -17.32
CA LEU A 658 -25.07 20.64 -18.16
C LEU A 658 -25.32 20.83 -19.65
N LEU A 659 -26.59 20.82 -20.06
CA LEU A 659 -26.99 21.07 -21.46
C LEU A 659 -26.54 22.44 -21.96
N LYS A 660 -26.53 23.46 -21.09
CA LYS A 660 -26.05 24.81 -21.42
C LYS A 660 -24.53 24.92 -21.43
N ALA A 661 -23.85 24.12 -20.60
CA ALA A 661 -22.41 24.23 -20.40
C ALA A 661 -21.60 23.36 -21.35
N PHE A 662 -22.04 22.14 -21.65
CA PHE A 662 -21.27 21.16 -22.42
C PHE A 662 -21.89 20.86 -23.77
N ALA A 663 -21.04 20.78 -24.80
CA ALA A 663 -21.46 20.46 -26.16
C ALA A 663 -22.02 19.02 -26.27
N ALA A 664 -21.50 18.10 -25.46
CA ALA A 664 -21.91 16.70 -25.46
C ALA A 664 -21.95 16.11 -24.05
N LYS A 665 -22.77 15.07 -23.89
CA LYS A 665 -22.85 14.24 -22.66
C LYS A 665 -21.51 13.73 -22.20
N GLN A 666 -20.72 13.25 -23.15
CA GLN A 666 -19.42 12.67 -22.90
C GLN A 666 -18.43 13.69 -22.33
N ASP A 667 -18.49 14.94 -22.80
CA ASP A 667 -17.61 16.02 -22.32
C ASP A 667 -17.92 16.35 -20.86
N ALA A 668 -19.22 16.39 -20.51
CA ALA A 668 -19.64 16.54 -19.12
C ALA A 668 -19.11 15.37 -18.26
N LEU A 669 -19.26 14.12 -18.72
CA LEU A 669 -18.81 12.94 -17.99
C LEU A 669 -17.29 12.93 -17.75
N ASP A 670 -16.51 13.23 -18.79
CA ASP A 670 -15.04 13.33 -18.71
C ASP A 670 -14.63 14.47 -17.75
N GLY A 671 -15.36 15.60 -17.78
CA GLY A 671 -15.17 16.70 -16.84
C GLY A 671 -15.43 16.31 -15.39
N PHE A 672 -16.49 15.53 -15.12
CA PHE A 672 -16.80 15.02 -13.78
C PHE A 672 -15.75 14.05 -13.27
N LEU A 673 -15.25 13.15 -14.12
CA LEU A 673 -14.16 12.23 -13.75
C LEU A 673 -12.88 13.00 -13.39
N GLY A 674 -12.54 14.03 -14.18
CA GLY A 674 -11.39 14.90 -13.90
C GLY A 674 -11.55 15.74 -12.63
N ALA A 675 -12.74 16.32 -12.43
CA ALA A 675 -13.07 17.09 -11.23
C ALA A 675 -13.05 16.20 -9.97
N ALA A 676 -13.60 14.99 -10.05
CA ALA A 676 -13.55 14.00 -8.97
C ALA A 676 -12.12 13.65 -8.58
N TYR A 677 -11.21 13.51 -9.56
CA TYR A 677 -9.80 13.27 -9.28
C TYR A 677 -9.16 14.45 -8.54
N ALA A 678 -9.37 15.69 -9.02
CA ALA A 678 -8.81 16.89 -8.39
C ALA A 678 -9.36 17.11 -6.97
N LEU A 679 -10.68 16.94 -6.79
CA LEU A 679 -11.34 17.00 -5.48
C LEU A 679 -10.76 15.97 -4.53
N HIS A 680 -10.54 14.73 -4.98
CA HIS A 680 -9.95 13.68 -4.16
C HIS A 680 -8.51 14.00 -3.71
N VAL A 681 -7.68 14.55 -4.60
CA VAL A 681 -6.32 14.99 -4.24
C VAL A 681 -6.36 16.08 -3.16
N VAL A 682 -7.23 17.08 -3.31
CA VAL A 682 -7.38 18.15 -2.33
C VAL A 682 -7.97 17.65 -1.02
N ALA A 683 -8.98 16.78 -1.08
CA ALA A 683 -9.66 16.24 0.09
C ALA A 683 -8.73 15.40 0.96
N THR A 684 -7.95 14.49 0.36
CA THR A 684 -6.96 13.67 1.09
C THR A 684 -5.93 14.54 1.82
N VAL A 685 -5.53 15.66 1.22
CA VAL A 685 -4.68 16.67 1.88
C VAL A 685 -5.43 17.37 3.01
N ALA A 686 -6.69 17.77 2.80
CA ALA A 686 -7.48 18.51 3.76
C ALA A 686 -7.77 17.73 5.05
N VAL A 687 -7.97 16.41 4.96
CA VAL A 687 -8.18 15.52 6.12
C VAL A 687 -6.92 14.74 6.54
N MET A 688 -5.77 15.06 5.95
CA MET A 688 -4.48 14.44 6.27
C MET A 688 -4.49 12.89 6.21
N ALA A 689 -5.29 12.33 5.29
CA ALA A 689 -5.49 10.89 5.13
C ALA A 689 -4.67 10.31 3.96
N ASP A 690 -4.46 8.99 3.93
CA ASP A 690 -3.90 8.33 2.74
C ASP A 690 -4.96 8.29 1.63
N ALA A 691 -4.53 8.32 0.37
CA ALA A 691 -5.45 8.28 -0.78
C ALA A 691 -6.27 7.00 -0.91
N ARG A 692 -5.99 5.97 -0.08
CA ARG A 692 -6.79 4.76 0.03
C ARG A 692 -7.90 4.85 1.07
N ASP A 693 -7.74 5.75 2.04
CA ASP A 693 -8.65 5.91 3.17
C ASP A 693 -9.94 6.63 2.76
N LEU A 694 -9.81 7.57 1.83
CA LEU A 694 -10.90 8.24 1.13
C LEU A 694 -10.95 7.67 -0.29
N GLN A 695 -12.14 7.42 -0.81
CA GLN A 695 -12.33 6.99 -2.20
C GLN A 695 -13.25 7.95 -2.94
N LYS A 696 -13.22 7.86 -4.28
CA LYS A 696 -14.06 8.68 -5.16
C LYS A 696 -14.89 7.80 -6.08
N ALA A 697 -16.10 8.26 -6.39
CA ALA A 697 -16.94 7.67 -7.42
C ALA A 697 -17.66 8.77 -8.21
N VAL A 698 -18.08 8.44 -9.43
CA VAL A 698 -18.98 9.28 -10.24
C VAL A 698 -20.17 8.42 -10.65
N GLY A 699 -21.38 8.88 -10.38
CA GLY A 699 -22.62 8.13 -10.59
C GLY A 699 -23.86 9.03 -10.45
N ASP A 700 -25.03 8.43 -10.24
CA ASP A 700 -26.34 9.13 -10.28
C ASP A 700 -27.15 9.17 -8.97
N GLY A 701 -26.54 8.90 -7.82
CA GLY A 701 -27.21 9.01 -6.51
C GLY A 701 -28.14 7.86 -6.18
N ASP A 702 -28.97 7.46 -7.13
CA ASP A 702 -29.87 6.33 -7.00
C ASP A 702 -29.18 4.99 -7.31
N GLY A 703 -27.96 5.05 -7.86
CA GLY A 703 -27.13 3.90 -8.22
C GLY A 703 -27.63 3.18 -9.47
N ALA A 704 -28.37 3.86 -10.34
CA ALA A 704 -28.79 3.30 -11.63
C ALA A 704 -27.61 3.25 -12.62
N TRP A 705 -26.66 4.18 -12.51
CA TRP A 705 -25.39 4.11 -13.24
C TRP A 705 -24.20 4.65 -12.46
N PHE A 706 -23.02 4.18 -12.87
CA PHE A 706 -21.73 4.70 -12.43
C PHE A 706 -20.80 4.88 -13.62
N ALA A 707 -19.77 5.71 -13.45
CA ALA A 707 -18.82 6.05 -14.50
C ALA A 707 -17.41 5.60 -14.13
N MET A 708 -16.71 5.03 -15.10
CA MET A 708 -15.29 4.71 -15.01
C MET A 708 -14.58 5.07 -16.29
N ALA A 709 -13.30 5.41 -16.21
CA ALA A 709 -12.47 5.57 -17.39
C ALA A 709 -12.24 4.21 -18.07
N ASP A 710 -12.41 4.16 -19.39
CA ASP A 710 -12.15 2.99 -20.21
C ASP A 710 -10.66 2.87 -20.58
N ALA A 711 -10.31 1.84 -21.37
CA ALA A 711 -8.93 1.63 -21.83
C ALA A 711 -8.40 2.73 -22.76
N LYS A 712 -9.28 3.61 -23.27
CA LYS A 712 -8.96 4.79 -24.08
C LYS A 712 -8.93 6.08 -23.23
N GLY A 713 -9.05 5.96 -21.91
CA GLY A 713 -9.01 7.09 -20.98
C GLY A 713 -10.26 7.95 -20.99
N ARG A 714 -11.36 7.50 -21.62
CA ARG A 714 -12.66 8.19 -21.72
C ARG A 714 -13.65 7.61 -20.72
N GLY A 715 -14.52 8.44 -20.14
CA GLY A 715 -15.57 7.97 -19.24
C GLY A 715 -16.56 7.06 -19.95
N GLN A 716 -16.94 5.96 -19.32
CA GLN A 716 -17.96 5.04 -19.79
C GLN A 716 -19.03 4.85 -18.71
N LEU A 717 -20.30 5.04 -19.08
CA LEU A 717 -21.45 4.76 -18.23
C LEU A 717 -21.74 3.27 -18.16
N ARG A 718 -21.95 2.77 -16.95
CA ARG A 718 -22.26 1.36 -16.69
C ARG A 718 -23.51 1.21 -15.84
N GLY A 719 -24.33 0.23 -16.19
CA GLY A 719 -25.59 -0.02 -15.50
C GLY A 719 -25.33 -0.58 -14.11
N GLY A 720 -26.10 -0.11 -13.13
CA GLY A 720 -25.89 -0.44 -11.72
C GLY A 720 -26.02 -1.93 -11.38
N ASP A 721 -26.80 -2.69 -12.14
CA ASP A 721 -27.10 -4.10 -11.81
C ASP A 721 -26.31 -5.11 -12.65
N THR A 722 -26.00 -4.75 -13.90
CA THR A 722 -25.29 -5.63 -14.86
C THR A 722 -23.82 -5.27 -15.03
N GLY A 723 -23.42 -4.03 -14.71
CA GLY A 723 -22.07 -3.51 -15.00
C GLY A 723 -21.77 -3.38 -16.50
N GLU A 724 -22.76 -3.64 -17.35
CA GLU A 724 -22.67 -3.53 -18.81
C GLU A 724 -22.78 -2.06 -19.24
N PRO A 725 -22.22 -1.69 -20.41
CA PRO A 725 -22.38 -0.35 -20.96
C PRO A 725 -23.87 0.00 -21.11
N VAL A 726 -24.29 1.13 -20.55
CA VAL A 726 -25.67 1.59 -20.70
C VAL A 726 -25.83 2.20 -22.10
N GLY A 727 -26.60 1.54 -22.97
CA GLY A 727 -26.98 2.04 -24.29
C GLY A 727 -28.31 2.79 -24.34
N VAL A 728 -28.91 3.09 -23.17
CA VAL A 728 -30.29 3.60 -23.04
C VAL A 728 -30.30 5.11 -22.73
N GLU A 729 -31.25 5.83 -23.32
CA GLU A 729 -31.70 7.17 -22.90
C GLU A 729 -31.97 7.17 -21.39
N LEU A 730 -31.10 7.83 -20.62
CA LEU A 730 -31.35 8.09 -19.20
C LEU A 730 -32.51 9.08 -19.12
N GLN A 731 -33.55 8.81 -18.31
CA GLN A 731 -34.66 9.74 -18.11
C GLN A 731 -34.16 11.11 -17.63
N GLN A 732 -33.14 11.14 -16.78
CA GLN A 732 -32.40 12.35 -16.42
C GLN A 732 -30.89 12.06 -16.27
N PHE A 733 -30.05 12.99 -16.71
CA PHE A 733 -28.59 12.90 -16.54
C PHE A 733 -28.12 13.89 -15.47
N VAL A 734 -28.01 13.39 -14.24
CA VAL A 734 -27.52 14.13 -13.07
C VAL A 734 -26.24 13.45 -12.56
N PRO A 735 -25.08 13.76 -13.15
CA PRO A 735 -23.81 13.25 -12.66
C PRO A 735 -23.48 13.85 -11.29
N THR A 736 -23.03 12.97 -10.40
CA THR A 736 -22.67 13.29 -9.02
C THR A 736 -21.27 12.78 -8.71
N VAL A 737 -20.43 13.63 -8.13
CA VAL A 737 -19.12 13.27 -7.60
C VAL A 737 -19.26 12.91 -6.13
N TYR A 738 -18.87 11.69 -5.75
CA TYR A 738 -18.82 11.23 -4.36
C TYR A 738 -17.39 11.18 -3.86
N LEU A 739 -17.18 11.63 -2.62
CA LEU A 739 -16.00 11.31 -1.81
C LEU A 739 -16.49 10.60 -0.54
N TYR A 740 -16.03 9.37 -0.33
CA TYR A 740 -16.56 8.52 0.75
C TYR A 740 -15.45 7.83 1.54
N ASP A 741 -15.69 7.62 2.83
CA ASP A 741 -14.79 6.91 3.72
C ASP A 741 -14.75 5.43 3.32
N ASN A 742 -13.57 4.89 3.05
CA ASN A 742 -13.40 3.48 2.64
C ASN A 742 -13.30 2.54 3.86
N PHE A 743 -14.17 2.77 4.84
CA PHE A 743 -14.21 2.12 6.14
C PHE A 743 -15.66 1.81 6.52
N PRO A 744 -15.98 0.60 7.01
CA PRO A 744 -17.33 0.30 7.49
C PRO A 744 -17.78 1.27 8.60
N GLY A 745 -18.97 1.84 8.45
CA GLY A 745 -19.53 2.87 9.35
C GLY A 745 -18.95 4.28 9.12
N GLY A 746 -17.90 4.42 8.30
CA GLY A 746 -17.11 5.64 8.20
C GLY A 746 -16.18 5.86 9.40
N VAL A 747 -15.08 6.60 9.17
CA VAL A 747 -14.13 7.02 10.22
C VAL A 747 -14.16 8.53 10.46
N GLY A 748 -15.13 9.20 9.84
CA GLY A 748 -15.45 10.61 10.02
C GLY A 748 -14.64 11.53 9.12
N LEU A 749 -14.09 11.04 8.00
CA LEU A 749 -13.35 11.90 7.06
C LEU A 749 -14.31 12.78 6.25
N SER A 750 -15.50 12.29 5.92
CA SER A 750 -16.50 13.01 5.13
C SER A 750 -17.05 14.29 5.80
N GLU A 751 -17.20 14.30 7.12
CA GLU A 751 -17.79 15.42 7.87
C GLU A 751 -16.92 16.71 7.81
N PRO A 752 -15.61 16.69 8.13
CA PRO A 752 -14.74 17.86 7.92
C PRO A 752 -14.68 18.32 6.46
N LEU A 753 -14.86 17.41 5.50
CA LEU A 753 -14.92 17.76 4.07
C LEU A 753 -16.23 18.48 3.74
N TRP A 754 -17.36 18.05 4.32
CA TRP A 754 -18.65 18.72 4.21
C TRP A 754 -18.59 20.15 4.72
N GLN A 755 -18.09 20.36 5.94
CA GLN A 755 -17.93 21.68 6.55
C GLN A 755 -17.07 22.64 5.71
N ARG A 756 -16.20 22.10 4.85
CA ARG A 756 -15.29 22.83 3.98
C ARG A 756 -15.62 22.68 2.49
N GLN A 757 -16.83 22.27 2.14
CA GLN A 757 -17.17 21.87 0.77
C GLN A 757 -16.83 22.93 -0.29
N ALA A 758 -17.14 24.21 -0.01
CA ALA A 758 -16.86 25.30 -0.93
C ALA A 758 -15.34 25.56 -1.08
N GLU A 759 -14.60 25.46 0.03
CA GLU A 759 -13.14 25.56 0.02
C GLU A 759 -12.53 24.43 -0.82
N LEU A 760 -13.03 23.19 -0.69
CA LEU A 760 -12.52 22.04 -1.44
C LEU A 760 -12.66 22.24 -2.94
N VAL A 761 -13.82 22.67 -3.43
CA VAL A 761 -14.03 22.93 -4.85
C VAL A 761 -13.13 24.08 -5.33
N GLN A 762 -12.97 25.14 -4.54
CA GLN A 762 -12.07 26.25 -4.85
C GLN A 762 -10.62 25.78 -4.96
N ARG A 763 -10.14 25.01 -3.99
CA ARG A 763 -8.77 24.48 -3.96
C ARG A 763 -8.53 23.49 -5.09
N ALA A 764 -9.51 22.66 -5.44
CA ALA A 764 -9.43 21.77 -6.59
C ALA A 764 -9.31 22.57 -7.90
N ARG A 765 -10.08 23.66 -8.04
CA ARG A 765 -9.95 24.57 -9.19
C ARG A 765 -8.56 25.21 -9.24
N GLU A 766 -8.07 25.73 -8.12
CA GLU A 766 -6.73 26.34 -8.02
C GLU A 766 -5.63 25.34 -8.37
N LEU A 767 -5.72 24.10 -7.88
CA LEU A 767 -4.80 23.00 -8.21
C LEU A 767 -4.75 22.76 -9.71
N VAL A 768 -5.91 22.63 -10.35
CA VAL A 768 -6.00 22.35 -11.79
C VAL A 768 -5.52 23.55 -12.61
N GLN A 769 -5.85 24.78 -12.20
CA GLN A 769 -5.42 26.01 -12.90
C GLN A 769 -3.90 26.23 -12.84
N ARG A 770 -3.28 26.00 -11.67
CA ARG A 770 -1.84 26.21 -11.45
C ARG A 770 -0.97 25.07 -11.96
N CYS A 771 -1.56 23.92 -12.28
CA CYS A 771 -0.80 22.80 -12.82
C CYS A 771 -0.31 23.14 -14.24
N ASP A 772 0.97 22.94 -14.50
CA ASP A 772 1.60 23.26 -15.80
C ASP A 772 1.29 22.24 -16.91
N CYS A 773 0.52 21.18 -16.61
CA CYS A 773 0.13 20.20 -17.62
C CYS A 773 -0.81 20.80 -18.69
N VAL A 774 -0.73 20.30 -19.92
CA VAL A 774 -1.58 20.78 -21.03
C VAL A 774 -3.00 20.23 -20.92
N ALA A 775 -3.13 18.91 -20.83
CA ALA A 775 -4.44 18.24 -20.88
C ALA A 775 -4.85 17.53 -19.58
N GLY A 776 -3.90 17.25 -18.69
CA GLY A 776 -4.13 16.58 -17.41
C GLY A 776 -2.88 15.81 -16.95
N CYS A 777 -2.78 15.55 -15.65
CA CYS A 777 -1.72 14.73 -15.08
C CYS A 777 -2.15 14.09 -13.75
N PRO A 778 -1.43 13.06 -13.25
CA PRO A 778 -1.71 12.43 -11.95
C PRO A 778 -1.78 13.38 -10.75
N ALA A 779 -1.20 14.59 -10.85
CA ALA A 779 -1.20 15.58 -9.78
C ALA A 779 -2.41 16.53 -9.81
N CYS A 780 -3.25 16.52 -10.85
CA CYS A 780 -4.42 17.39 -10.97
C CYS A 780 -5.71 16.62 -11.29
N VAL A 781 -6.12 16.52 -12.55
CA VAL A 781 -7.35 15.86 -13.02
C VAL A 781 -7.18 14.35 -13.26
N GLY A 782 -6.01 13.82 -12.93
CA GLY A 782 -5.64 12.44 -13.16
C GLY A 782 -4.85 12.23 -14.46
N PRO A 783 -4.24 11.06 -14.61
CA PRO A 783 -3.45 10.73 -15.79
C PRO A 783 -4.31 10.65 -17.05
N VAL A 784 -3.81 11.22 -18.13
CA VAL A 784 -4.42 11.18 -19.46
C VAL A 784 -3.59 10.34 -20.42
N LEU A 785 -4.23 9.79 -21.45
CA LEU A 785 -3.51 9.11 -22.53
C LEU A 785 -2.98 10.11 -23.55
N ALA A 786 -1.98 9.70 -24.34
CA ALA A 786 -1.36 10.55 -25.36
C ALA A 786 -2.37 11.17 -26.34
N ALA A 787 -3.39 10.40 -26.76
CA ALA A 787 -4.42 10.90 -27.68
C ALA A 787 -5.24 12.08 -27.12
N GLN A 788 -5.26 12.27 -25.79
CA GLN A 788 -5.98 13.35 -25.14
C GLN A 788 -5.14 14.62 -24.94
N GLU A 789 -3.82 14.53 -25.08
CA GLU A 789 -2.91 15.68 -24.93
C GLU A 789 -3.04 16.68 -26.08
N ASP A 790 -3.28 16.16 -27.29
CA ASP A 790 -3.43 16.95 -28.51
C ASP A 790 -4.91 17.26 -28.84
N SER A 791 -5.84 16.90 -27.95
CA SER A 791 -7.27 17.12 -28.16
C SER A 791 -7.63 18.61 -28.03
N ALA A 792 -8.51 19.11 -28.92
CA ALA A 792 -9.03 20.47 -28.84
C ALA A 792 -9.80 20.72 -27.53
N THR A 793 -10.48 19.69 -27.02
CA THR A 793 -11.16 19.71 -25.72
C THR A 793 -10.44 18.76 -24.79
N THR A 794 -9.76 19.28 -23.76
CA THR A 794 -8.94 18.49 -22.84
C THR A 794 -9.69 18.14 -21.55
N PRO A 795 -9.38 17.01 -20.90
CA PRO A 795 -9.92 16.68 -19.57
C PRO A 795 -9.68 17.78 -18.53
N LYS A 796 -8.53 18.46 -18.58
CA LYS A 796 -8.22 19.63 -17.75
C LYS A 796 -9.23 20.76 -17.94
N ALA A 797 -9.53 21.13 -19.19
CA ALA A 797 -10.48 22.20 -19.49
C ALA A 797 -11.91 21.83 -19.03
N LEU A 798 -12.33 20.58 -19.29
CA LEU A 798 -13.64 20.07 -18.88
C LEU A 798 -13.80 20.02 -17.36
N ALA A 799 -12.79 19.55 -16.64
CA ALA A 799 -12.80 19.53 -15.18
C ALA A 799 -12.86 20.95 -14.58
N LEU A 800 -12.10 21.91 -15.14
CA LEU A 800 -12.18 23.31 -14.74
C LEU A 800 -13.58 23.89 -14.94
N GLN A 801 -14.26 23.50 -16.02
CA GLN A 801 -15.62 23.91 -16.27
C GLN A 801 -16.60 23.36 -15.22
N VAL A 802 -16.51 22.07 -14.87
CA VAL A 802 -17.32 21.48 -13.78
C VAL A 802 -17.05 22.20 -12.45
N LEU A 803 -15.78 22.35 -12.07
CA LEU A 803 -15.39 23.00 -10.81
C LEU A 803 -15.83 24.47 -10.75
N ARG A 804 -15.86 25.16 -11.90
CA ARG A 804 -16.39 26.52 -11.99
C ARG A 804 -17.90 26.57 -11.77
N LEU A 805 -18.65 25.65 -12.37
CA LEU A 805 -20.11 25.59 -12.19
C LEU A 805 -20.49 25.29 -10.73
N LEU A 806 -19.68 24.51 -10.02
CA LEU A 806 -19.85 24.22 -8.58
C LEU A 806 -19.45 25.37 -7.64
N LEU A 807 -18.83 26.45 -8.15
CA LEU A 807 -18.42 27.63 -7.36
C LEU A 807 -19.22 28.89 -7.68
N ASP A 808 -19.51 29.14 -8.97
CA ASP A 808 -20.07 30.40 -9.43
C ASP A 808 -21.60 30.42 -9.21
N GLY A 809 -22.04 31.00 -8.09
CA GLY A 809 -23.46 31.10 -7.69
C GLY A 809 -24.23 32.34 -8.20
N ALA A 810 -23.87 32.91 -9.34
CA ALA A 810 -24.60 34.08 -9.85
C ALA A 810 -26.08 33.74 -10.14
N ALA A 811 -26.96 34.46 -9.44
CA ALA A 811 -28.42 34.34 -9.33
C ALA A 811 -29.14 33.78 -10.58
N LEU A 812 -29.87 32.69 -10.40
CA LEU A 812 -31.11 32.46 -11.13
C LEU A 812 -32.25 33.00 -10.28
N ASP A 813 -32.32 34.33 -10.16
CA ASP A 813 -33.55 34.97 -9.72
C ASP A 813 -34.56 34.88 -10.90
N GLU A 814 -35.73 34.36 -10.57
CA GLU A 814 -37.01 34.43 -11.29
C GLU A 814 -37.33 33.47 -12.48
N GLU A 815 -36.39 32.84 -13.17
CA GLU A 815 -36.77 31.93 -14.29
C GLU A 815 -36.95 30.44 -13.94
N THR A 816 -36.34 29.95 -12.85
CA THR A 816 -36.41 28.50 -12.52
C THR A 816 -37.72 28.10 -11.84
N ALA A 817 -38.40 29.02 -11.18
CA ALA A 817 -39.70 28.75 -10.55
C ALA A 817 -40.86 28.60 -11.58
N ALA A 818 -40.62 28.95 -12.85
CA ALA A 818 -41.59 28.79 -13.92
C ALA A 818 -41.41 27.49 -14.75
N ILE A 819 -40.29 26.77 -14.57
CA ILE A 819 -39.93 25.60 -15.40
C ILE A 819 -40.33 24.26 -14.74
N ASP A 820 -40.48 24.21 -13.42
CA ASP A 820 -41.00 23.01 -12.73
C ASP A 820 -42.48 22.70 -13.06
N SER A 821 -43.18 23.57 -13.83
CA SER A 821 -44.52 23.31 -14.35
C SER A 821 -44.59 22.87 -15.82
N GLU A 822 -43.48 22.79 -16.55
CA GLU A 822 -43.44 22.34 -17.95
C GLU A 822 -42.35 21.27 -18.16
N LEU A 823 -42.65 20.05 -17.76
CA LEU A 823 -41.76 18.87 -17.82
C LEU A 823 -41.60 18.22 -19.21
N ASP A 824 -42.04 18.87 -20.31
CA ASP A 824 -42.16 18.22 -21.64
C ASP A 824 -41.27 18.79 -22.76
N ALA A 825 -40.34 19.72 -22.51
CA ALA A 825 -39.50 20.27 -23.59
C ALA A 825 -38.10 20.76 -23.14
N LEU A 826 -37.24 19.85 -22.66
CA LEU A 826 -35.80 20.14 -22.57
C LEU A 826 -35.10 19.76 -23.89
N PRO A 827 -34.18 20.59 -24.43
CA PRO A 827 -33.35 20.18 -25.55
C PRO A 827 -32.45 19.02 -25.12
N GLU A 828 -32.58 17.88 -25.79
CA GLU A 828 -31.69 16.74 -25.57
C GLU A 828 -30.34 16.98 -26.26
N TRP A 829 -29.25 16.45 -25.68
CA TRP A 829 -28.02 16.30 -26.45
C TRP A 829 -28.34 15.38 -27.63
N SER A 830 -28.20 15.88 -28.86
CA SER A 830 -28.46 15.08 -30.06
C SER A 830 -27.59 13.82 -30.05
N ALA A 831 -28.23 12.67 -30.31
CA ALA A 831 -27.67 11.32 -30.22
C ALA A 831 -26.31 11.12 -30.91
#